data_AF-T1J761-F1
#
_entry.id   AF-T1J761-F1
#
_cell.length_a   1.000
_cell.length_b   1.000
_cell.length_c   1.000
_cell.angle_alpha   90.00
_cell.angle_beta   90.00
_cell.angle_gamma   90.00
#
_symmetry.space_group_name_H-M   'P 1'
#
loop_
_entity.id
_entity.type
_entity.pdbx_description
1 polymer ?
#
loop_
_entity_poly.entity_id
_entity_poly.type
_entity_poly.pdbx_seq_one_letter_code
_entity_poly.pdbx_strand_id
1 'polypeptide(L)'
;MAAIKDSANPNPMSLRGSPLNVLRMSLSLLLLSVCFTALPRTAANPKIYNIGGVLSSGDSVALFYQAIEDVNFEPNMLPPGVTLYAATILMNPNPIRTALSVCETLIAAQVYAVIVSHPIKGELSPASVSYTCGFYHIPVIGISSRDSAFSDKNIHVSFLRTVPPYSHQADVWVELLTYFQYRKVIFIHSSDADGNGLLGRFTNIAQNLPDEQEIKVTKTIKLLFYIIHNFYSYLHIQVEKIIEFQPGLSSLLSDLQEAKDVTQSRVYLIYASTEDAEVIFRDAENLNMTEAGFVWLVTEQALDAPNRPDGILGLKLVNASDEASHIQDSVYVLAQALRKMYHSENVTEAPKDCNYTGVQAWDTGKRFISYIKEQSLIYGRTGRVAFDDNGDRLSAEYDVINVQNGMHMPVGEYVNSKVKLKMELRMQGFDPIIWPGNETVKPEGIMIPSNLRVTTLIDKPFVWGRMVGKNEKCHQNEVACPWYNRTADTEVKYCCWGYCIELLEKLASKVNFTYVLHLGEDAQYGSYDRINSSDKKEWTGLVGELVNDKADMIVAPLTINQERSFVVDFSKPFKYQGITILERKQPKTSTLVSFLQPFQDTLWILVMVAVHVVALVLYLLDRFSPFGRFKLANSDATEEDALNLSSAIWFAWGVLLNSGIGEGTPRSFSARVLGMVWAGFAMIIVASYTANLAAFLVLERPETSLSGINDARLRNPVENFTYATVRGSAVDMYFKRQVELSNMYRTMESNNYDTAEEAIIAVKSGKLKAFIWDSSRLEYEAAQDCELVTAGELFGRSGYGIALKKNSPWSDKVTLAILSFHESKFICPVVGGDGYMEDLDKDWIHKGDSEGCQQSEKTPATLGLKNMAGVFILVAAGIVGGVGLIIIEIIYKKHQITRQKRMELARHAADKWRRTIQVG
;
A
#
# COMPACT_ATOMS: atom_id res chain seq x y z
N MET A 1 28.88 -45.62 5.85
CA MET A 1 29.48 -44.71 6.86
C MET A 1 28.32 -44.04 7.59
N ALA A 2 27.90 -44.60 8.72
CA ALA A 2 28.37 -44.21 10.07
C ALA A 2 27.91 -42.77 10.39
N ALA A 3 26.85 -42.53 11.17
CA ALA A 3 26.63 -42.82 12.59
C ALA A 3 27.75 -42.27 13.50
N ILE A 4 27.38 -41.39 14.44
CA ILE A 4 27.69 -41.32 15.88
C ILE A 4 27.19 -39.93 16.36
N LYS A 5 26.21 -39.74 17.26
CA LYS A 5 25.84 -40.30 18.59
C LYS A 5 26.41 -39.45 19.73
N ASP A 6 25.51 -38.97 20.59
CA ASP A 6 25.62 -38.81 22.07
C ASP A 6 24.15 -38.75 22.58
N SER A 7 23.56 -39.68 23.36
CA SER A 7 23.93 -40.31 24.64
C SER A 7 24.01 -39.27 25.77
N ALA A 8 23.26 -39.29 26.89
CA ALA A 8 22.87 -40.44 27.71
C ALA A 8 21.72 -40.11 28.71
N ASN A 9 20.97 -41.16 29.05
CA ASN A 9 20.22 -41.40 30.32
C ASN A 9 21.22 -41.43 31.52
N PRO A 10 20.85 -41.32 32.84
CA PRO A 10 20.12 -42.42 33.55
C PRO A 10 19.39 -42.12 34.92
N ASN A 11 18.32 -42.90 35.24
CA ASN A 11 17.93 -43.55 36.55
C ASN A 11 17.77 -42.75 37.88
N PRO A 12 17.25 -43.32 39.04
CA PRO A 12 16.37 -44.49 39.35
C PRO A 12 15.28 -44.26 40.49
N MET A 13 14.63 -45.37 40.94
CA MET A 13 13.91 -45.65 42.24
C MET A 13 12.47 -45.13 42.44
N SER A 14 11.47 -45.80 43.05
CA SER A 14 11.23 -47.07 43.78
C SER A 14 9.70 -47.21 43.98
N LEU A 15 8.97 -48.25 43.55
CA LEU A 15 8.55 -49.51 44.22
C LEU A 15 7.73 -49.46 45.55
N ARG A 16 6.67 -50.31 45.53
CA ARG A 16 5.76 -50.90 46.57
C ARG A 16 4.51 -50.11 47.01
N GLY A 17 3.31 -50.72 47.08
CA GLY A 17 3.00 -52.15 47.19
C GLY A 17 1.58 -52.60 46.77
N SER A 18 1.53 -53.89 46.46
CA SER A 18 0.42 -54.87 46.41
C SER A 18 -0.26 -55.07 47.79
N PRO A 19 -1.33 -55.89 48.00
CA PRO A 19 -1.69 -57.10 47.20
C PRO A 19 -3.17 -57.56 47.06
N LEU A 20 -3.36 -58.50 46.10
CA LEU A 20 -4.21 -59.74 46.06
C LEU A 20 -5.71 -59.67 46.47
N ASN A 21 -6.68 -60.47 45.99
CA ASN A 21 -6.93 -61.54 44.98
C ASN A 21 -8.48 -61.76 45.03
N VAL A 22 -9.21 -62.27 44.02
CA VAL A 22 -9.59 -63.70 43.78
C VAL A 22 -10.77 -63.63 42.75
N LEU A 23 -10.66 -64.14 41.50
CA LEU A 23 -11.15 -65.45 40.96
C LEU A 23 -12.70 -65.53 40.79
N ARG A 24 -13.38 -66.12 39.78
CA ARG A 24 -13.14 -66.90 38.55
C ARG A 24 -14.52 -67.24 37.92
N MET A 25 -14.60 -67.52 36.59
CA MET A 25 -15.48 -68.51 35.88
C MET A 25 -17.02 -68.46 36.13
N SER A 26 -17.94 -68.62 35.16
CA SER A 26 -17.99 -69.55 34.02
C SER A 26 -19.19 -69.25 33.10
N LEU A 27 -19.00 -69.57 31.83
CA LEU A 27 -19.94 -69.71 30.72
C LEU A 27 -20.93 -70.88 30.93
N SER A 28 -22.25 -70.72 30.71
CA SER A 28 -23.13 -71.79 30.16
C SER A 28 -24.46 -71.23 29.65
N LEU A 29 -24.85 -71.70 28.46
CA LEU A 29 -26.08 -71.41 27.72
C LEU A 29 -27.32 -72.17 28.26
N LEU A 30 -28.49 -71.67 27.82
CA LEU A 30 -29.78 -72.37 27.57
C LEU A 30 -30.72 -72.63 28.76
N LEU A 31 -31.84 -71.89 28.83
CA LEU A 31 -33.19 -72.40 28.50
C LEU A 31 -34.29 -71.33 28.62
N LEU A 32 -35.31 -71.52 27.78
CA LEU A 32 -36.53 -70.73 27.58
C LEU A 32 -37.24 -70.24 28.86
N SER A 33 -37.77 -69.02 28.80
CA SER A 33 -39.08 -68.70 29.38
C SER A 33 -39.69 -67.43 28.78
N VAL A 34 -40.67 -67.65 27.89
CA VAL A 34 -41.98 -66.99 27.83
C VAL A 34 -42.03 -65.45 27.66
N CYS A 35 -42.23 -65.05 26.40
CA CYS A 35 -43.36 -64.23 25.95
C CYS A 35 -44.03 -63.32 27.01
N PHE A 36 -43.66 -62.04 27.04
CA PHE A 36 -44.63 -60.97 27.25
C PHE A 36 -44.39 -59.91 26.18
N THR A 37 -45.22 -59.97 25.15
CA THR A 37 -45.45 -58.91 24.18
C THR A 37 -46.03 -57.69 24.91
N ALA A 38 -45.19 -56.69 25.18
CA ALA A 38 -45.69 -55.34 25.43
C ALA A 38 -46.00 -54.71 24.07
N LEU A 39 -47.28 -54.63 23.72
CA LEU A 39 -47.78 -53.86 22.58
C LEU A 39 -47.22 -52.42 22.61
N PRO A 40 -46.86 -51.82 21.47
CA PRO A 40 -46.70 -50.38 21.40
C PRO A 40 -48.09 -49.74 21.62
N ARG A 41 -48.25 -48.97 22.69
CA ARG A 41 -49.41 -48.09 22.83
C ARG A 41 -49.34 -47.06 21.70
N THR A 42 -50.27 -47.13 20.76
CA THR A 42 -50.60 -46.04 19.87
C THR A 42 -51.11 -44.88 20.74
N ALA A 43 -50.26 -43.91 21.05
CA ALA A 43 -50.69 -42.66 21.67
C ALA A 43 -51.56 -41.92 20.64
N ALA A 44 -52.86 -41.86 20.89
CA ALA A 44 -53.79 -41.11 20.05
C ALA A 44 -53.54 -39.61 20.22
N ASN A 45 -53.56 -38.86 19.12
CA ASN A 45 -53.45 -37.41 19.15
C ASN A 45 -54.56 -36.79 20.02
N PRO A 46 -54.27 -35.71 20.78
CA PRO A 46 -55.28 -35.02 21.57
C PRO A 46 -56.38 -34.43 20.67
N LYS A 47 -57.62 -34.46 21.16
CA LYS A 47 -58.80 -33.93 20.45
C LYS A 47 -59.09 -32.45 20.77
N ILE A 48 -58.46 -31.95 21.83
CA ILE A 48 -58.65 -30.60 22.37
C ILE A 48 -57.29 -29.92 22.36
N TYR A 49 -57.22 -28.72 21.76
CA TYR A 49 -56.02 -27.89 21.75
C TYR A 49 -56.35 -26.52 22.31
N ASN A 50 -55.61 -26.11 23.34
CA ASN A 50 -55.78 -24.80 23.97
C ASN A 50 -54.80 -23.81 23.33
N ILE A 51 -55.30 -22.66 22.88
CA ILE A 51 -54.50 -21.54 22.37
C ILE A 51 -54.52 -20.42 23.39
N GLY A 52 -53.33 -19.95 23.77
CA GLY A 52 -53.15 -18.86 24.73
C GLY A 52 -53.22 -17.50 24.04
N GLY A 53 -53.81 -16.51 24.70
CA GLY A 53 -53.78 -15.10 24.28
C GLY A 53 -53.34 -14.19 25.42
N VAL A 54 -52.27 -13.42 25.23
CA VAL A 54 -51.84 -12.33 26.12
C VAL A 54 -52.14 -11.02 25.42
N LEU A 55 -53.25 -10.38 25.76
CA LEU A 55 -53.84 -9.32 24.94
C LEU A 55 -53.88 -7.97 25.67
N SER A 56 -53.90 -6.89 24.89
CA SER A 56 -53.76 -5.51 25.35
C SER A 56 -55.04 -4.98 26.03
N SER A 57 -56.21 -5.32 25.47
CA SER A 57 -57.51 -4.80 25.86
C SER A 57 -58.58 -5.90 25.95
N GLY A 58 -59.70 -5.60 26.63
CA GLY A 58 -60.86 -6.50 26.68
C GLY A 58 -61.51 -6.71 25.31
N ASP A 59 -61.43 -5.72 24.42
CA ASP A 59 -61.94 -5.82 23.05
C ASP A 59 -61.09 -6.80 22.22
N SER A 60 -59.76 -6.73 22.36
CA SER A 60 -58.83 -7.68 21.74
C SER A 60 -59.10 -9.12 22.22
N VAL A 61 -59.46 -9.30 23.50
CA VAL A 61 -59.87 -10.60 24.06
C VAL A 61 -61.15 -11.12 23.39
N ALA A 62 -62.17 -10.27 23.24
CA ALA A 62 -63.42 -10.66 22.56
C ALA A 62 -63.17 -11.05 21.10
N LEU A 63 -62.32 -10.30 20.39
CA LEU A 63 -61.92 -10.60 19.01
C LEU A 63 -61.15 -11.92 18.90
N PHE A 64 -60.32 -12.25 19.88
CA PHE A 64 -59.60 -13.52 19.92
C PHE A 64 -60.54 -14.71 20.13
N TYR A 65 -61.54 -14.59 21.02
CA TYR A 65 -62.57 -15.63 21.16
C TYR A 65 -63.35 -15.82 19.85
N GLN A 66 -63.74 -14.72 19.20
CA GLN A 66 -64.42 -14.78 17.91
C GLN A 66 -63.56 -15.45 16.83
N ALA A 67 -62.27 -15.13 16.74
CA ALA A 67 -61.37 -15.76 15.75
C ALA A 67 -61.21 -17.27 15.95
N ILE A 68 -61.22 -17.75 17.20
CA ILE A 68 -61.16 -19.18 17.52
C ILE A 68 -62.48 -19.87 17.18
N GLU A 69 -63.62 -19.24 17.45
CA GLU A 69 -64.93 -19.73 17.03
C GLU A 69 -65.02 -19.81 15.50
N ASP A 70 -64.61 -18.77 14.78
CA ASP A 70 -64.61 -18.73 13.31
C ASP A 70 -63.84 -19.92 12.71
N VAL A 71 -62.65 -20.23 13.23
CA VAL A 71 -61.84 -21.37 12.77
C VAL A 71 -62.47 -22.72 13.13
N ASN A 72 -63.17 -22.84 14.27
CA ASN A 72 -63.88 -24.07 14.63
C ASN A 72 -65.11 -24.32 13.74
N PHE A 73 -65.77 -23.27 13.26
CA PHE A 73 -66.93 -23.37 12.37
C PHE A 73 -66.54 -23.50 10.89
N GLU A 74 -65.34 -23.07 10.50
CA GLU A 74 -64.89 -23.09 9.11
C GLU A 74 -64.59 -24.52 8.61
N PRO A 75 -65.30 -25.00 7.56
CA PRO A 75 -65.14 -26.36 7.08
C PRO A 75 -63.75 -26.57 6.48
N ASN A 76 -63.14 -27.72 6.81
CA ASN A 76 -61.80 -28.14 6.36
C ASN A 76 -60.61 -27.36 6.96
N MET A 77 -60.79 -26.43 7.90
CA MET A 77 -59.64 -25.78 8.55
C MET A 77 -58.96 -26.67 9.59
N LEU A 78 -59.75 -27.42 10.37
CA LEU A 78 -59.24 -28.36 11.39
C LEU A 78 -59.47 -29.83 11.00
N PRO A 79 -58.65 -30.77 11.53
CA PRO A 79 -58.90 -32.21 11.39
C PRO A 79 -60.24 -32.64 12.00
N PRO A 80 -60.87 -33.72 11.51
CA PRO A 80 -62.17 -34.16 11.99
C PRO A 80 -62.11 -34.59 13.47
N GLY A 81 -63.00 -34.02 14.30
CA GLY A 81 -63.10 -34.32 15.73
C GLY A 81 -62.09 -33.59 16.61
N VAL A 82 -61.38 -32.58 16.08
CA VAL A 82 -60.50 -31.67 16.81
C VAL A 82 -61.19 -30.33 17.04
N THR A 83 -61.05 -29.76 18.23
CA THR A 83 -61.60 -28.44 18.60
C THR A 83 -60.54 -27.56 19.27
N LEU A 84 -60.53 -26.28 18.94
CA LEU A 84 -59.68 -25.27 19.57
C LEU A 84 -60.43 -24.58 20.71
N TYR A 85 -59.77 -24.39 21.85
CA TYR A 85 -60.26 -23.55 22.95
C TYR A 85 -59.30 -22.40 23.23
N ALA A 86 -59.85 -21.28 23.70
CA ALA A 86 -59.11 -20.08 24.02
C ALA A 86 -58.88 -19.95 25.54
N ALA A 87 -57.62 -19.72 25.94
CA ALA A 87 -57.25 -19.31 27.28
C ALA A 87 -56.59 -17.93 27.19
N THR A 88 -57.13 -16.92 27.86
CA THR A 88 -56.66 -15.53 27.71
C THR A 88 -56.25 -14.90 29.03
N ILE A 89 -55.29 -13.97 28.96
CA ILE A 89 -54.93 -13.05 30.03
C ILE A 89 -54.77 -11.64 29.47
N LEU A 90 -54.98 -10.65 30.33
CA LEU A 90 -54.68 -9.25 30.02
C LEU A 90 -53.21 -8.97 30.32
N MET A 91 -52.53 -8.30 29.39
CA MET A 91 -51.13 -7.93 29.49
C MET A 91 -50.92 -6.95 30.64
N ASN A 92 -49.99 -7.26 31.57
CA ASN A 92 -49.62 -6.36 32.64
C ASN A 92 -48.41 -5.49 32.22
N PRO A 93 -48.34 -4.20 32.59
CA PRO A 93 -47.17 -3.37 32.34
C PRO A 93 -45.94 -3.83 33.14
N ASN A 94 -46.12 -4.61 34.21
CA ASN A 94 -45.00 -5.20 34.96
C ASN A 94 -44.63 -6.59 34.38
N PRO A 95 -43.44 -6.75 33.77
CA PRO A 95 -43.05 -8.00 33.12
C PRO A 95 -43.02 -9.22 34.06
N ILE A 96 -42.69 -9.01 35.34
CA ILE A 96 -42.62 -10.10 36.33
C ILE A 96 -44.02 -10.66 36.60
N ARG A 97 -45.02 -9.78 36.73
CA ARG A 97 -46.42 -10.20 36.94
C ARG A 97 -46.96 -10.92 35.71
N THR A 98 -46.63 -10.43 34.52
CA THR A 98 -47.00 -11.08 33.26
C THR A 98 -46.43 -12.50 33.19
N ALA A 99 -45.14 -12.69 33.48
CA ALA A 99 -44.52 -14.01 33.50
C ALA A 99 -45.18 -14.98 34.49
N LEU A 100 -45.51 -14.51 35.70
CA LEU A 100 -46.23 -15.30 36.70
C LEU A 100 -47.64 -15.69 36.22
N SER A 101 -48.38 -14.73 35.66
CA SER A 101 -49.72 -15.00 35.11
C SER A 101 -49.67 -16.00 33.96
N VAL A 102 -48.71 -15.87 33.02
CA VAL A 102 -48.52 -16.85 31.94
C VAL A 102 -48.32 -18.26 32.50
N CYS A 103 -47.51 -18.40 33.55
CA CYS A 103 -47.28 -19.68 34.19
C CYS A 103 -48.54 -20.24 34.89
N GLU A 104 -49.18 -19.44 35.74
CA GLU A 104 -50.32 -19.88 36.57
C GLU A 104 -51.60 -20.12 35.78
N THR A 105 -51.82 -19.41 34.66
CA THR A 105 -53.08 -19.49 33.91
C THR A 105 -52.94 -20.13 32.53
N LEU A 106 -51.88 -19.80 31.76
CA LEU A 106 -51.73 -20.33 30.40
C LEU A 106 -51.05 -21.69 30.38
N ILE A 107 -49.91 -21.84 31.06
CA ILE A 107 -49.19 -23.12 31.11
C ILE A 107 -50.01 -24.17 31.88
N ALA A 108 -50.66 -23.77 32.98
CA ALA A 108 -51.61 -24.63 33.71
C ALA A 108 -52.78 -25.12 32.83
N ALA A 109 -53.19 -24.32 31.84
CA ALA A 109 -54.21 -24.68 30.87
C ALA A 109 -53.67 -25.50 29.68
N GLN A 110 -52.40 -25.93 29.67
CA GLN A 110 -51.78 -26.71 28.59
C GLN A 110 -51.89 -26.06 27.20
N VAL A 111 -51.50 -24.78 27.09
CA VAL A 111 -51.50 -24.07 25.80
C VAL A 111 -50.45 -24.60 24.84
N TYR A 112 -50.83 -24.72 23.55
CA TYR A 112 -49.97 -25.21 22.47
C TYR A 112 -49.26 -24.10 21.71
N ALA A 113 -49.83 -22.89 21.69
CA ALA A 113 -49.24 -21.68 21.15
C ALA A 113 -49.81 -20.47 21.91
N VAL A 114 -49.07 -19.37 21.94
CA VAL A 114 -49.48 -18.13 22.61
C VAL A 114 -49.42 -16.97 21.62
N ILE A 115 -50.50 -16.21 21.51
CA ILE A 115 -50.54 -14.95 20.75
C ILE A 115 -50.33 -13.81 21.73
N VAL A 116 -49.40 -12.89 21.43
CA VAL A 116 -48.99 -11.82 22.33
C VAL A 116 -49.15 -10.46 21.66
N SER A 117 -49.90 -9.58 22.30
CA SER A 117 -50.00 -8.15 21.94
C SER A 117 -49.08 -7.27 22.79
N HIS A 118 -49.06 -5.98 22.49
CA HIS A 118 -48.35 -4.94 23.22
C HIS A 118 -49.14 -4.51 24.46
N PRO A 119 -48.45 -4.07 25.52
CA PRO A 119 -49.10 -3.40 26.62
C PRO A 119 -49.46 -1.95 26.26
N ILE A 120 -50.47 -1.40 26.94
CA ILE A 120 -50.86 0.01 26.82
C ILE A 120 -49.73 0.94 27.33
N LYS A 121 -48.87 0.46 28.24
CA LYS A 121 -47.69 1.17 28.78
C LYS A 121 -46.56 0.18 29.11
N GLY A 122 -45.32 0.51 28.74
CA GLY A 122 -44.09 -0.20 29.11
C GLY A 122 -43.68 -1.29 28.11
N GLU A 123 -42.56 -1.14 27.42
CA GLU A 123 -42.23 -1.93 26.21
C GLU A 123 -41.77 -3.38 26.49
N LEU A 124 -41.36 -3.71 27.71
CA LEU A 124 -40.68 -4.98 28.02
C LEU A 124 -41.62 -6.17 28.33
N SER A 125 -42.94 -5.98 28.41
CA SER A 125 -43.87 -7.05 28.79
C SER A 125 -43.93 -8.23 27.80
N PRO A 126 -43.93 -8.04 26.47
CA PRO A 126 -43.90 -9.15 25.51
C PRO A 126 -42.64 -10.02 25.61
N ALA A 127 -41.50 -9.41 25.98
CA ALA A 127 -40.25 -10.14 26.16
C ALA A 127 -40.34 -11.18 27.28
N SER A 128 -41.02 -10.84 28.39
CA SER A 128 -41.24 -11.79 29.49
C SER A 128 -42.00 -13.04 29.05
N VAL A 129 -43.04 -12.87 28.22
CA VAL A 129 -43.83 -13.99 27.68
C VAL A 129 -42.97 -14.87 26.77
N SER A 130 -42.16 -14.23 25.91
CA SER A 130 -41.23 -14.94 25.04
C SER A 130 -40.23 -15.80 25.82
N TYR A 131 -39.64 -15.28 26.89
CA TYR A 131 -38.73 -16.06 27.75
C TYR A 131 -39.44 -17.22 28.45
N THR A 132 -40.61 -16.99 29.03
CA THR A 132 -41.35 -18.04 29.75
C THR A 132 -41.81 -19.17 28.84
N CYS A 133 -42.31 -18.84 27.65
CA CYS A 133 -42.76 -19.83 26.67
C CYS A 133 -41.57 -20.49 25.95
N GLY A 134 -40.49 -19.73 25.73
CA GLY A 134 -39.26 -20.20 25.09
C GLY A 134 -38.56 -21.31 25.88
N PHE A 135 -38.59 -21.24 27.21
CA PHE A 135 -38.05 -22.31 28.08
C PHE A 135 -38.70 -23.68 27.80
N TYR A 136 -40.00 -23.68 27.49
CA TYR A 136 -40.76 -24.89 27.14
C TYR A 136 -40.88 -25.14 25.64
N HIS A 137 -40.26 -24.31 24.79
CA HIS A 137 -40.44 -24.31 23.33
C HIS A 137 -41.91 -24.21 22.88
N ILE A 138 -42.73 -23.48 23.63
CA ILE A 138 -44.09 -23.14 23.21
C ILE A 138 -43.97 -21.99 22.19
N PRO A 139 -44.49 -22.14 20.95
CA PRO A 139 -44.49 -21.08 19.94
C PRO A 139 -45.24 -19.84 20.45
N VAL A 140 -44.64 -18.68 20.23
CA VAL A 140 -45.22 -17.38 20.55
C VAL A 140 -45.35 -16.57 19.26
N ILE A 141 -46.54 -16.06 18.94
CA ILE A 141 -46.74 -15.14 17.81
C ILE A 141 -47.01 -13.74 18.34
N GLY A 142 -46.06 -12.83 18.13
CA GLY A 142 -46.21 -11.41 18.41
C GLY A 142 -46.98 -10.70 17.30
N ILE A 143 -48.04 -9.97 17.67
CA ILE A 143 -48.89 -9.25 16.71
C ILE A 143 -48.61 -7.74 16.63
N SER A 144 -47.74 -7.22 17.49
CA SER A 144 -47.46 -5.77 17.58
C SER A 144 -46.02 -5.42 17.97
N SER A 145 -45.21 -6.38 18.42
CA SER A 145 -43.81 -6.16 18.80
C SER A 145 -42.89 -6.03 17.58
N ARG A 146 -42.28 -4.86 17.41
CA ARG A 146 -41.45 -4.51 16.24
C ARG A 146 -39.96 -4.42 16.53
N ASP A 147 -39.55 -4.63 17.77
CA ASP A 147 -38.14 -4.57 18.16
C ASP A 147 -37.34 -5.68 17.48
N SER A 148 -36.20 -5.33 16.90
CA SER A 148 -35.32 -6.26 16.20
C SER A 148 -34.71 -7.31 17.13
N ALA A 149 -34.63 -7.03 18.44
CA ALA A 149 -34.10 -7.95 19.44
C ALA A 149 -34.82 -9.31 19.43
N PHE A 150 -36.12 -9.33 19.08
CA PHE A 150 -36.91 -10.56 18.98
C PHE A 150 -36.56 -11.47 17.79
N SER A 151 -35.79 -10.96 16.82
CA SER A 151 -35.28 -11.76 15.70
C SER A 151 -34.20 -12.74 16.15
N ASP A 152 -33.46 -12.45 17.23
CA ASP A 152 -32.33 -13.28 17.67
C ASP A 152 -32.82 -14.61 18.26
N LYS A 153 -32.59 -15.70 17.53
CA LYS A 153 -32.98 -17.06 17.95
C LYS A 153 -32.11 -17.68 19.01
N ASN A 154 -30.98 -17.07 19.36
CA ASN A 154 -30.21 -17.48 20.53
C ASN A 154 -30.91 -17.08 21.83
N ILE A 155 -31.66 -15.98 21.79
CA ILE A 155 -32.38 -15.41 22.93
C ILE A 155 -33.85 -15.84 22.90
N HIS A 156 -34.52 -15.60 21.78
CA HIS A 156 -35.97 -15.79 21.59
C HIS A 156 -36.26 -16.99 20.66
N VAL A 157 -36.00 -18.19 21.15
CA VAL A 157 -36.05 -19.45 20.36
C VAL A 157 -37.42 -19.72 19.73
N SER A 158 -38.51 -19.43 20.44
CA SER A 158 -39.88 -19.78 20.03
C SER A 158 -40.73 -18.62 19.53
N PHE A 159 -40.14 -17.43 19.38
CA PHE A 159 -40.86 -16.23 18.97
C PHE A 159 -41.00 -16.15 17.45
N LEU A 160 -42.19 -15.84 16.97
CA LEU A 160 -42.53 -15.48 15.60
C LEU A 160 -43.38 -14.20 15.64
N ARG A 161 -43.54 -13.49 14.53
CA ARG A 161 -44.40 -12.30 14.49
C ARG A 161 -45.03 -11.99 13.15
N THR A 162 -46.26 -11.47 13.18
CA THR A 162 -47.01 -11.05 11.99
C THR A 162 -46.74 -9.60 11.59
N VAL A 163 -46.01 -8.85 12.41
CA VAL A 163 -45.56 -7.50 12.10
C VAL A 163 -44.05 -7.55 11.94
N PRO A 164 -43.47 -7.08 10.82
CA PRO A 164 -42.02 -7.08 10.64
C PRO A 164 -41.33 -6.11 11.60
N PRO A 165 -40.05 -6.35 11.94
CA PRO A 165 -39.27 -5.40 12.71
C PRO A 165 -38.98 -4.12 11.94
N TYR A 166 -38.56 -3.07 12.66
CA TYR A 166 -38.10 -1.82 12.04
C TYR A 166 -36.91 -2.04 11.09
N SER A 167 -36.05 -3.03 11.35
CA SER A 167 -34.92 -3.36 10.47
C SER A 167 -35.33 -3.72 9.04
N HIS A 168 -36.54 -4.27 8.81
CA HIS A 168 -37.04 -4.60 7.46
C HIS A 168 -37.33 -3.36 6.61
N GLN A 169 -37.43 -2.16 7.21
CA GLN A 169 -37.58 -0.91 6.46
C GLN A 169 -36.35 -0.62 5.56
N ALA A 170 -35.19 -1.20 5.89
CA ALA A 170 -33.99 -1.12 5.05
C ALA A 170 -34.21 -1.64 3.62
N ASP A 171 -35.09 -2.64 3.43
CA ASP A 171 -35.42 -3.19 2.12
C ASP A 171 -36.06 -2.12 1.24
N VAL A 172 -36.97 -1.32 1.81
CA VAL A 172 -37.68 -0.25 1.10
C VAL A 172 -36.74 0.93 0.84
N TRP A 173 -35.84 1.26 1.78
CA TRP A 173 -34.82 2.28 1.55
C TRP A 173 -33.92 1.96 0.37
N VAL A 174 -33.48 0.71 0.23
CA VAL A 174 -32.64 0.30 -0.91
C VAL A 174 -33.40 0.48 -2.24
N GLU A 175 -34.65 0.04 -2.30
CA GLU A 175 -35.50 0.19 -3.50
C GLU A 175 -35.78 1.68 -3.81
N LEU A 176 -35.99 2.52 -2.79
CA LEU A 176 -36.15 3.98 -2.96
C LEU A 176 -34.87 4.63 -3.49
N LEU A 177 -33.71 4.30 -2.92
CA LEU A 177 -32.42 4.83 -3.37
C LEU A 177 -32.11 4.40 -4.80
N THR A 178 -32.46 3.16 -5.15
CA THR A 178 -32.33 2.62 -6.51
C THR A 178 -33.23 3.36 -7.49
N TYR A 179 -34.51 3.56 -7.14
CA TYR A 179 -35.48 4.32 -7.93
C TYR A 179 -35.03 5.77 -8.16
N PHE A 180 -34.55 6.43 -7.09
CA PHE A 180 -34.02 7.78 -7.17
C PHE A 180 -32.56 7.84 -7.63
N GLN A 181 -31.90 6.74 -7.99
CA GLN A 181 -30.51 6.72 -8.44
C GLN A 181 -29.51 7.41 -7.48
N TYR A 182 -29.81 7.43 -6.17
CA TYR A 182 -28.88 7.92 -5.16
C TYR A 182 -27.86 6.84 -4.83
N ARG A 183 -26.57 7.19 -4.97
CA ARG A 183 -25.47 6.22 -4.85
C ARG A 183 -24.67 6.35 -3.56
N LYS A 184 -24.54 7.57 -3.04
CA LYS A 184 -23.87 7.84 -1.77
C LYS A 184 -24.91 8.28 -0.75
N VAL A 185 -24.81 7.73 0.46
CA VAL A 185 -25.72 8.06 1.56
C VAL A 185 -24.95 8.19 2.87
N ILE A 186 -25.51 8.98 3.78
CA ILE A 186 -25.07 9.10 5.17
C ILE A 186 -26.09 8.39 6.04
N PHE A 187 -25.62 7.55 6.95
CA PHE A 187 -26.48 6.73 7.79
C PHE A 187 -26.38 7.20 9.24
N ILE A 188 -27.51 7.62 9.81
CA ILE A 188 -27.62 8.07 11.19
C ILE A 188 -28.51 7.07 11.94
N HIS A 189 -27.97 6.44 12.98
CA HIS A 189 -28.73 5.47 13.77
C HIS A 189 -28.39 5.54 15.26
N SER A 190 -29.35 5.16 16.09
CA SER A 190 -29.09 4.93 17.51
C SER A 190 -28.25 3.67 17.72
N SER A 191 -27.50 3.61 18.82
CA SER A 191 -26.68 2.45 19.22
C SER A 191 -27.51 1.23 19.69
N ASP A 192 -28.82 1.23 19.46
CA ASP A 192 -29.74 0.18 19.89
C ASP A 192 -29.66 -1.07 19.01
N ALA A 193 -30.29 -2.15 19.46
CA ALA A 193 -30.43 -3.38 18.68
C ALA A 193 -31.13 -3.12 17.32
N ASP A 194 -32.11 -2.21 17.29
CA ASP A 194 -32.82 -1.85 16.06
C ASP A 194 -31.94 -1.08 15.07
N GLY A 195 -31.22 -0.07 15.53
CA GLY A 195 -30.30 0.71 14.67
C GLY A 195 -29.20 -0.17 14.06
N ASN A 196 -28.59 -1.02 14.89
CA ASN A 196 -27.58 -1.98 14.43
C ASN A 196 -28.15 -3.03 13.48
N GLY A 197 -29.34 -3.55 13.78
CA GLY A 197 -30.02 -4.52 12.91
C GLY A 197 -30.41 -3.92 11.56
N LEU A 198 -30.84 -2.65 11.54
CA LEU A 198 -31.19 -1.92 10.32
C LEU A 198 -29.95 -1.65 9.47
N LEU A 199 -28.86 -1.15 10.06
CA LEU A 199 -27.58 -0.95 9.38
C LEU A 199 -27.02 -2.26 8.82
N GLY A 200 -27.02 -3.33 9.62
CA GLY A 200 -26.54 -4.65 9.20
C GLY A 200 -27.33 -5.22 8.03
N ARG A 201 -28.66 -5.04 8.02
CA ARG A 201 -29.51 -5.47 6.90
C ARG A 201 -29.31 -4.60 5.67
N PHE A 202 -29.29 -3.27 5.84
CA PHE A 202 -29.05 -2.32 4.76
C PHE A 202 -27.72 -2.59 4.04
N THR A 203 -26.63 -2.77 4.80
CA THR A 203 -25.30 -3.04 4.24
C THR A 203 -25.24 -4.38 3.52
N ASN A 204 -25.87 -5.43 4.05
CA ASN A 204 -25.96 -6.73 3.39
C ASN A 204 -26.69 -6.62 2.05
N ILE A 205 -27.84 -5.94 2.00
CA ILE A 205 -28.60 -5.76 0.77
C ILE A 205 -27.84 -4.87 -0.22
N ALA A 206 -27.29 -3.75 0.24
CA ALA A 206 -26.51 -2.82 -0.59
C ALA A 206 -25.31 -3.50 -1.28
N GLN A 207 -24.63 -4.42 -0.58
CA GLN A 207 -23.53 -5.21 -1.12
C GLN A 207 -23.99 -6.31 -2.07
N ASN A 208 -25.14 -6.93 -1.79
CA ASN A 208 -25.66 -8.08 -2.54
C ASN A 208 -26.69 -7.72 -3.61
N LEU A 209 -26.87 -6.44 -3.98
CA LEU A 209 -27.72 -6.08 -5.11
C LEU A 209 -27.22 -6.84 -6.35
N PRO A 210 -28.03 -7.73 -6.94
CA PRO A 210 -27.66 -8.37 -8.19
C PRO A 210 -27.64 -7.30 -9.28
N ASP A 211 -26.52 -7.19 -10.00
CA ASP A 211 -26.49 -6.46 -11.25
C ASP A 211 -27.65 -6.95 -12.12
N GLU A 212 -28.55 -6.06 -12.54
CA GLU A 212 -29.72 -6.40 -13.38
C GLU A 212 -29.35 -7.02 -14.75
N GLN A 213 -28.07 -7.34 -14.98
CA GLN A 213 -27.53 -8.08 -16.12
C GLN A 213 -26.99 -9.49 -15.80
N GLU A 214 -27.48 -10.18 -14.77
CA GLU A 214 -27.51 -11.65 -14.80
C GLU A 214 -28.56 -12.18 -15.81
N ILE A 215 -28.47 -11.73 -17.07
CA ILE A 215 -28.89 -12.56 -18.19
C ILE A 215 -27.96 -13.77 -18.13
N LYS A 216 -28.55 -14.97 -18.07
CA LYS A 216 -27.86 -16.27 -18.10
C LYS A 216 -26.83 -16.34 -19.24
N VAL A 217 -25.64 -15.80 -19.06
CA VAL A 217 -24.51 -16.00 -19.97
C VAL A 217 -23.92 -17.35 -19.61
N THR A 218 -24.08 -18.28 -20.54
CA THR A 218 -23.55 -19.64 -20.48
C THR A 218 -22.10 -19.65 -20.02
N LYS A 219 -21.73 -20.67 -19.22
CA LYS A 219 -20.45 -20.92 -18.51
C LYS A 219 -19.12 -20.63 -19.24
N THR A 220 -19.11 -20.27 -20.51
CA THR A 220 -17.92 -20.14 -21.37
C THR A 220 -17.29 -18.75 -21.38
N ILE A 221 -17.96 -17.71 -20.85
CA ILE A 221 -17.47 -16.31 -20.88
C ILE A 221 -17.08 -15.83 -19.47
N LYS A 222 -16.45 -16.68 -18.65
CA LYS A 222 -15.94 -16.25 -17.33
C LYS A 222 -14.71 -15.34 -17.41
N LEU A 223 -13.90 -15.49 -18.47
CA LEU A 223 -12.65 -14.73 -18.61
C LEU A 223 -12.88 -13.29 -19.10
N LEU A 224 -13.86 -13.08 -19.98
CA LEU A 224 -14.27 -11.73 -20.42
C LEU A 224 -15.06 -11.01 -19.32
N PHE A 225 -15.84 -11.75 -18.52
CA PHE A 225 -16.59 -11.21 -17.39
C PHE A 225 -15.69 -10.66 -16.28
N TYR A 226 -14.50 -11.24 -16.05
CA TYR A 226 -13.52 -10.71 -15.07
C TYR A 226 -12.98 -9.32 -15.46
N ILE A 227 -12.85 -9.04 -16.76
CA ILE A 227 -12.42 -7.73 -17.26
C ILE A 227 -13.57 -6.71 -17.19
N ILE A 228 -14.80 -7.18 -17.43
CA ILE A 228 -16.01 -6.37 -17.35
C ILE A 228 -16.40 -6.06 -15.89
N HIS A 229 -16.05 -6.92 -14.93
CA HIS A 229 -16.33 -6.71 -13.50
C HIS A 229 -15.65 -5.46 -12.92
N ASN A 230 -14.51 -5.03 -13.48
CA ASN A 230 -13.87 -3.75 -13.11
C ASN A 230 -14.58 -2.54 -13.71
N PHE A 231 -15.43 -2.73 -14.73
CA PHE A 231 -16.22 -1.67 -15.35
C PHE A 231 -17.62 -1.53 -14.73
N TYR A 232 -18.14 -2.57 -14.05
CA TYR A 232 -19.44 -2.55 -13.36
C TYR A 232 -19.35 -2.37 -11.83
N SER A 233 -18.16 -2.06 -11.28
CA SER A 233 -17.98 -1.67 -9.86
C SER A 233 -18.71 -0.36 -9.46
N TYR A 234 -19.55 0.20 -10.33
CA TYR A 234 -20.17 1.52 -10.21
C TYR A 234 -21.69 1.47 -9.92
N LEU A 235 -22.29 0.30 -9.74
CA LEU A 235 -23.74 0.14 -9.53
C LEU A 235 -24.16 -0.09 -8.06
N HIS A 236 -23.22 -0.08 -7.10
CA HIS A 236 -23.55 -0.30 -5.69
C HIS A 236 -23.77 1.00 -4.91
N ILE A 237 -24.78 1.00 -4.05
CA ILE A 237 -25.03 2.05 -3.04
C ILE A 237 -23.91 1.97 -1.99
N GLN A 238 -23.24 3.09 -1.73
CA GLN A 238 -22.14 3.20 -0.78
C GLN A 238 -22.54 4.10 0.39
N VAL A 239 -22.28 3.63 1.61
CA VAL A 239 -22.39 4.45 2.82
C VAL A 239 -21.11 5.25 2.97
N GLU A 240 -21.20 6.57 2.90
CA GLU A 240 -20.05 7.48 2.98
C GLU A 240 -19.62 7.69 4.43
N LYS A 241 -20.59 7.91 5.33
CA LYS A 241 -20.35 8.08 6.77
C LYS A 241 -21.48 7.43 7.57
N ILE A 242 -21.11 6.83 8.71
CA ILE A 242 -22.02 6.28 9.70
C ILE A 242 -21.89 7.15 10.95
N ILE A 243 -23.02 7.67 11.44
CA ILE A 243 -23.12 8.44 12.67
C ILE A 243 -23.94 7.61 13.65
N GLU A 244 -23.26 7.10 14.67
CA GLU A 244 -23.88 6.34 15.75
C GLU A 244 -24.03 7.24 16.97
N PHE A 245 -25.25 7.31 17.53
CA PHE A 245 -25.54 8.08 18.74
C PHE A 245 -26.20 7.21 19.83
N GLN A 246 -26.02 7.59 21.09
CA GLN A 246 -26.69 6.91 22.21
C GLN A 246 -28.11 7.44 22.42
N PRO A 247 -29.09 6.59 22.77
CA PRO A 247 -30.46 7.02 23.06
C PRO A 247 -30.53 8.05 24.21
N GLY A 248 -31.50 8.95 24.16
CA GLY A 248 -31.61 10.05 25.13
C GLY A 248 -30.66 11.21 24.79
N LEU A 249 -30.57 11.52 23.51
CA LEU A 249 -29.65 12.50 22.95
C LEU A 249 -30.02 13.93 23.38
N SER A 250 -29.02 14.77 23.67
CA SER A 250 -29.23 16.20 23.96
C SER A 250 -28.87 17.12 22.78
N SER A 251 -27.81 16.79 22.03
CA SER A 251 -27.39 17.50 20.82
C SER A 251 -26.52 16.63 19.91
N LEU A 252 -26.65 16.76 18.59
CA LEU A 252 -25.84 16.12 17.54
C LEU A 252 -25.12 17.13 16.63
N LEU A 253 -25.03 18.38 17.06
CA LEU A 253 -24.55 19.49 16.21
C LEU A 253 -23.13 19.29 15.64
N SER A 254 -22.18 18.80 16.44
CA SER A 254 -20.79 18.60 15.98
C SER A 254 -20.71 17.59 14.85
N ASP A 255 -21.42 16.48 14.98
CA ASP A 255 -21.33 15.35 14.06
C ASP A 255 -22.07 15.66 12.77
N LEU A 256 -23.19 16.39 12.86
CA LEU A 256 -23.91 16.93 11.70
C LEU A 256 -23.11 18.01 10.97
N GLN A 257 -22.41 18.90 11.69
CA GLN A 257 -21.55 19.91 11.08
C GLN A 257 -20.39 19.25 10.34
N GLU A 258 -19.72 18.29 10.97
CA GLU A 258 -18.64 17.54 10.33
C GLU A 258 -19.16 16.78 9.10
N ALA A 259 -20.34 16.14 9.20
CA ALA A 259 -20.97 15.50 8.05
C ALA A 259 -21.26 16.52 6.94
N LYS A 260 -21.80 17.69 7.26
CA LYS A 260 -22.13 18.72 6.27
C LYS A 260 -20.91 19.25 5.51
N ASP A 261 -19.79 19.43 6.20
CA ASP A 261 -18.58 20.08 5.67
C ASP A 261 -17.64 19.10 4.98
N VAL A 262 -17.51 17.87 5.49
CA VAL A 262 -16.53 16.88 5.00
C VAL A 262 -17.10 15.96 3.93
N THR A 263 -18.39 15.60 4.02
CA THR A 263 -18.98 14.58 3.14
C THR A 263 -19.59 15.19 1.87
N GLN A 264 -19.58 14.42 0.79
CA GLN A 264 -20.13 14.82 -0.51
C GLN A 264 -21.63 14.53 -0.61
N SER A 265 -22.10 13.47 0.04
CA SER A 265 -23.52 13.09 0.06
C SER A 265 -24.37 14.13 0.78
N ARG A 266 -25.55 14.39 0.21
CA ARG A 266 -26.62 15.19 0.83
C ARG A 266 -27.87 14.34 1.13
N VAL A 267 -27.75 13.02 0.99
CA VAL A 267 -28.82 12.06 1.30
C VAL A 267 -28.55 11.44 2.66
N TYR A 268 -29.50 11.63 3.58
CA TYR A 268 -29.42 11.18 4.97
C TYR A 268 -30.51 10.15 5.24
N LEU A 269 -30.11 9.01 5.79
CA LEU A 269 -30.99 7.97 6.29
C LEU A 269 -31.00 8.08 7.82
N ILE A 270 -32.17 8.28 8.43
CA ILE A 270 -32.29 8.38 9.90
C ILE A 270 -33.10 7.21 10.46
N TYR A 271 -32.52 6.53 11.42
CA TYR A 271 -33.22 5.71 12.41
C TYR A 271 -33.07 6.35 13.79
N ALA A 272 -34.17 6.81 14.39
CA ALA A 272 -34.20 7.39 15.72
C ALA A 272 -35.57 7.17 16.38
N SER A 273 -35.60 7.19 17.71
CA SER A 273 -36.85 7.27 18.48
C SER A 273 -37.58 8.59 18.20
N THR A 274 -38.86 8.69 18.56
CA THR A 274 -39.63 9.95 18.38
C THR A 274 -39.00 11.13 19.13
N GLU A 275 -38.49 10.88 20.34
CA GLU A 275 -37.85 11.89 21.20
C GLU A 275 -36.48 12.30 20.66
N ASP A 276 -35.65 11.33 20.22
CA ASP A 276 -34.33 11.62 19.67
C ASP A 276 -34.42 12.30 18.28
N ALA A 277 -35.41 11.91 17.47
CA ALA A 277 -35.67 12.54 16.17
C ALA A 277 -36.00 14.03 16.31
N GLU A 278 -36.71 14.42 17.38
CA GLU A 278 -37.00 15.83 17.66
C GLU A 278 -35.71 16.64 17.88
N VAL A 279 -34.75 16.07 18.60
CA VAL A 279 -33.44 16.68 18.83
C VAL A 279 -32.65 16.78 17.52
N ILE A 280 -32.66 15.73 16.70
CA ILE A 280 -31.94 15.70 15.42
C ILE A 280 -32.50 16.73 14.44
N PHE A 281 -33.82 16.84 14.29
CA PHE A 281 -34.43 17.81 13.36
C PHE A 281 -34.20 19.26 13.80
N ARG A 282 -34.26 19.55 15.10
CA ARG A 282 -33.92 20.86 15.65
C ARG A 282 -32.47 21.26 15.31
N ASP A 283 -31.54 20.32 15.50
CA ASP A 283 -30.12 20.57 15.23
C ASP A 283 -29.84 20.67 13.71
N ALA A 284 -30.56 19.91 12.88
CA ALA A 284 -30.51 20.00 11.43
C ALA A 284 -31.04 21.35 10.90
N GLU A 285 -32.10 21.89 11.51
CA GLU A 285 -32.63 23.22 11.20
C GLU A 285 -31.61 24.32 11.53
N ASN A 286 -30.94 24.23 12.68
CA ASN A 286 -29.88 25.16 13.08
C ASN A 286 -28.69 25.18 12.10
N LEU A 287 -28.43 24.05 11.43
CA LEU A 287 -27.38 23.90 10.43
C LEU A 287 -27.89 24.14 8.99
N ASN A 288 -29.12 24.60 8.80
CA ASN A 288 -29.76 24.81 7.50
C ASN A 288 -29.73 23.55 6.60
N MET A 289 -29.81 22.36 7.19
CA MET A 289 -29.84 21.09 6.46
C MET A 289 -31.27 20.70 6.01
N THR A 290 -32.25 21.54 6.31
CA THR A 290 -33.65 21.44 5.84
C THR A 290 -33.91 22.30 4.60
N GLU A 291 -32.89 23.02 4.12
CA GLU A 291 -32.95 23.80 2.87
C GLU A 291 -32.86 22.91 1.62
N ALA A 292 -32.95 23.55 0.45
CA ALA A 292 -32.84 22.88 -0.85
C ALA A 292 -31.52 22.11 -1.02
N GLY A 293 -31.60 20.97 -1.72
CA GLY A 293 -30.44 20.12 -2.01
C GLY A 293 -30.17 19.00 -0.99
N PHE A 294 -30.84 19.02 0.17
CA PHE A 294 -30.80 17.95 1.16
C PHE A 294 -31.95 16.97 0.98
N VAL A 295 -31.70 15.69 1.27
CA VAL A 295 -32.72 14.63 1.23
C VAL A 295 -32.68 13.86 2.54
N TRP A 296 -33.84 13.74 3.18
CA TRP A 296 -34.00 12.98 4.41
C TRP A 296 -34.97 11.83 4.17
N LEU A 297 -34.47 10.60 4.31
CA LEU A 297 -35.28 9.39 4.36
C LEU A 297 -35.33 8.90 5.80
N VAL A 298 -36.52 8.78 6.36
CA VAL A 298 -36.72 8.53 7.79
C VAL A 298 -37.52 7.24 8.01
N THR A 299 -37.29 6.60 9.16
CA THR A 299 -38.14 5.49 9.60
C THR A 299 -39.45 6.00 10.18
N GLU A 300 -40.40 5.09 10.34
CA GLU A 300 -41.74 5.37 10.87
C GLU A 300 -41.74 6.13 12.20
N GLN A 301 -40.84 5.79 13.13
CA GLN A 301 -40.74 6.44 14.44
C GLN A 301 -40.31 7.91 14.31
N ALA A 302 -39.32 8.20 13.46
CA ALA A 302 -38.86 9.56 13.22
C ALA A 302 -39.91 10.39 12.45
N LEU A 303 -40.75 9.76 11.63
CA LEU A 303 -41.84 10.44 10.92
C LEU A 303 -42.93 10.98 11.86
N ASP A 304 -43.13 10.36 13.02
CA ASP A 304 -44.14 10.78 14.01
C ASP A 304 -43.67 11.93 14.92
N ALA A 305 -42.42 12.40 14.78
CA ALA A 305 -41.90 13.54 15.52
C ALA A 305 -42.68 14.84 15.23
N PRO A 306 -42.92 15.69 16.25
CA PRO A 306 -43.77 16.89 16.10
C PRO A 306 -43.11 18.02 15.29
N ASN A 307 -41.78 18.13 15.32
CA ASN A 307 -40.99 19.18 14.65
C ASN A 307 -40.34 18.69 13.34
N ARG A 308 -40.92 17.66 12.72
CA ARG A 308 -40.44 17.13 11.44
C ARG A 308 -40.46 18.19 10.32
N PRO A 309 -39.41 18.29 9.48
CA PRO A 309 -39.39 19.27 8.40
C PRO A 309 -40.28 18.85 7.21
N ASP A 310 -40.70 19.83 6.42
CA ASP A 310 -41.43 19.57 5.17
C ASP A 310 -40.50 18.98 4.11
N GLY A 311 -41.05 18.08 3.30
CA GLY A 311 -40.34 17.41 2.19
C GLY A 311 -39.49 16.20 2.58
N ILE A 312 -39.57 15.74 3.83
CA ILE A 312 -38.99 14.45 4.22
C ILE A 312 -39.82 13.28 3.69
N LEU A 313 -39.14 12.19 3.35
CA LEU A 313 -39.78 10.94 2.95
C LEU A 313 -39.68 9.93 4.09
N GLY A 314 -40.82 9.46 4.57
CA GLY A 314 -40.92 8.44 5.61
C GLY A 314 -41.58 7.17 5.10
N LEU A 315 -41.47 6.12 5.90
CA LEU A 315 -42.13 4.84 5.66
C LEU A 315 -43.17 4.60 6.75
N LYS A 316 -44.32 4.06 6.37
CA LYS A 316 -45.35 3.62 7.31
C LYS A 316 -45.85 2.23 6.93
N LEU A 317 -45.88 1.34 7.91
CA LEU A 317 -46.37 -0.02 7.67
C LEU A 317 -47.90 -0.03 7.53
N VAL A 318 -48.41 -0.70 6.49
CA VAL A 318 -49.86 -0.86 6.28
C VAL A 318 -50.44 -1.79 7.34
N ASN A 319 -51.56 -1.41 7.95
CA ASN A 319 -52.25 -2.18 9.00
C ASN A 319 -51.40 -2.47 10.27
N ALA A 320 -50.41 -1.63 10.59
CA ALA A 320 -49.57 -1.83 11.78
C ALA A 320 -50.36 -1.84 13.10
N SER A 321 -51.37 -0.98 13.22
CA SER A 321 -52.18 -0.80 14.43
C SER A 321 -53.45 -1.66 14.48
N ASP A 322 -53.75 -2.43 13.42
CA ASP A 322 -54.99 -3.24 13.34
C ASP A 322 -54.81 -4.62 13.99
N GLU A 323 -54.88 -4.65 15.32
CA GLU A 323 -54.76 -5.89 16.09
C GLU A 323 -55.78 -6.95 15.66
N ALA A 324 -57.00 -6.56 15.28
CA ALA A 324 -58.08 -7.49 14.94
C ALA A 324 -57.69 -8.37 13.75
N SER A 325 -57.15 -7.75 12.70
CA SER A 325 -56.69 -8.47 11.51
C SER A 325 -55.47 -9.33 11.79
N HIS A 326 -54.52 -8.87 12.61
CA HIS A 326 -53.34 -9.68 12.98
C HIS A 326 -53.70 -10.88 13.87
N ILE A 327 -54.65 -10.74 14.80
CA ILE A 327 -55.15 -11.84 15.64
C ILE A 327 -55.76 -12.92 14.77
N GLN A 328 -56.64 -12.53 13.84
CA GLN A 328 -57.27 -13.49 12.95
C GLN A 328 -56.25 -14.22 12.07
N ASP A 329 -55.38 -13.49 11.39
CA ASP A 329 -54.35 -14.08 10.53
C ASP A 329 -53.45 -15.05 11.32
N SER A 330 -53.10 -14.72 12.57
CA SER A 330 -52.31 -15.57 13.46
C SER A 330 -53.02 -16.88 13.83
N VAL A 331 -54.31 -16.83 14.19
CA VAL A 331 -55.11 -18.04 14.50
C VAL A 331 -55.26 -18.93 13.27
N TYR A 332 -55.44 -18.33 12.09
CA TYR A 332 -55.56 -19.05 10.82
C TYR A 332 -54.25 -19.78 10.45
N VAL A 333 -53.11 -19.12 10.60
CA VAL A 333 -51.78 -19.73 10.41
C VAL A 333 -51.58 -20.90 11.38
N LEU A 334 -51.93 -20.74 12.65
CA LEU A 334 -51.82 -21.80 13.65
C LEU A 334 -52.71 -23.00 13.31
N ALA A 335 -53.94 -22.76 12.85
CA ALA A 335 -54.86 -23.81 12.44
C ALA A 335 -54.34 -24.62 11.24
N GLN A 336 -53.79 -23.94 10.21
CA GLN A 336 -53.19 -24.60 9.05
C GLN A 336 -51.96 -25.42 9.44
N ALA A 337 -51.09 -24.87 10.29
CA ALA A 337 -49.91 -25.57 10.80
C ALA A 337 -50.30 -26.81 11.61
N LEU A 338 -51.29 -26.68 12.49
CA LEU A 338 -51.80 -27.77 13.32
C LEU A 338 -52.40 -28.87 12.46
N ARG A 339 -53.20 -28.52 11.45
CA ARG A 339 -53.77 -29.47 10.51
C ARG A 339 -52.69 -30.29 9.80
N LYS A 340 -51.61 -29.63 9.33
CA LYS A 340 -50.49 -30.31 8.66
C LYS A 340 -49.75 -31.25 9.61
N MET A 341 -49.43 -30.78 10.82
CA MET A 341 -48.74 -31.56 11.85
C MET A 341 -49.55 -32.77 12.31
N TYR A 342 -50.87 -32.64 12.45
CA TYR A 342 -51.77 -33.73 12.88
C TYR A 342 -51.76 -34.93 11.93
N HIS A 343 -51.52 -34.70 10.63
CA HIS A 343 -51.49 -35.77 9.63
C HIS A 343 -50.10 -36.41 9.48
N SER A 344 -49.02 -35.72 9.83
CA SER A 344 -47.65 -36.21 9.65
C SER A 344 -47.11 -36.95 10.87
N GLU A 345 -47.45 -36.53 12.08
CA GLU A 345 -46.78 -36.98 13.31
C GLU A 345 -47.72 -37.15 14.52
N ASN A 346 -47.23 -37.90 15.52
CA ASN A 346 -47.93 -38.03 16.81
C ASN A 346 -47.63 -36.82 17.70
N VAL A 347 -48.68 -36.15 18.18
CA VAL A 347 -48.61 -34.94 18.98
C VAL A 347 -48.61 -35.28 20.48
N THR A 348 -47.56 -34.88 21.20
CA THR A 348 -47.50 -35.04 22.67
C THR A 348 -48.26 -33.92 23.38
N GLU A 349 -48.71 -34.17 24.62
CA GLU A 349 -49.38 -33.16 25.44
C GLU A 349 -48.43 -32.01 25.82
N ALA A 350 -48.94 -30.78 25.84
CA ALA A 350 -48.20 -29.61 26.30
C ALA A 350 -47.92 -29.68 27.82
N PRO A 351 -46.82 -29.06 28.31
CA PRO A 351 -46.46 -29.03 29.73
C PRO A 351 -47.58 -28.46 30.62
N LYS A 352 -47.78 -29.03 31.82
CA LYS A 352 -48.87 -28.66 32.74
C LYS A 352 -48.44 -27.73 33.88
N ASP A 353 -47.18 -27.76 34.31
CA ASP A 353 -46.70 -27.06 35.49
C ASP A 353 -45.32 -26.43 35.25
N CYS A 354 -45.07 -25.23 35.80
CA CYS A 354 -43.76 -24.59 35.70
C CYS A 354 -42.74 -25.06 36.75
N ASN A 355 -43.18 -25.75 37.81
CA ASN A 355 -42.34 -26.13 38.95
C ASN A 355 -41.43 -27.36 38.69
N TYR A 356 -41.49 -27.95 37.49
CA TYR A 356 -40.72 -29.14 37.14
C TYR A 356 -39.34 -28.78 36.56
N THR A 357 -38.29 -29.01 37.34
CA THR A 357 -36.89 -28.70 37.01
C THR A 357 -36.17 -29.77 36.16
N GLY A 358 -36.88 -30.83 35.72
CA GLY A 358 -36.25 -32.03 35.12
C GLY A 358 -36.81 -32.51 33.78
N VAL A 359 -37.65 -31.73 33.09
CA VAL A 359 -38.28 -32.19 31.83
C VAL A 359 -37.46 -31.75 30.62
N GLN A 360 -37.11 -32.72 29.76
CA GLN A 360 -36.59 -32.49 28.41
C GLN A 360 -37.49 -31.49 27.68
N ALA A 361 -36.88 -30.46 27.08
CA ALA A 361 -37.52 -29.55 26.12
C ALA A 361 -38.64 -30.24 25.32
N TRP A 362 -39.85 -29.65 25.32
CA TRP A 362 -41.02 -30.23 24.63
C TRP A 362 -40.75 -30.36 23.13
N ASP A 363 -40.46 -31.59 22.69
CA ASP A 363 -39.98 -31.85 21.32
C ASP A 363 -41.04 -31.52 20.27
N THR A 364 -42.32 -31.77 20.59
CA THR A 364 -43.44 -31.41 19.69
C THR A 364 -43.55 -29.89 19.51
N GLY A 365 -43.24 -29.08 20.53
CA GLY A 365 -43.23 -27.62 20.40
C GLY A 365 -42.19 -27.12 19.39
N LYS A 366 -40.97 -27.69 19.42
CA LYS A 366 -39.92 -27.37 18.43
C LYS A 366 -40.34 -27.68 17.00
N ARG A 367 -40.95 -28.84 16.78
CA ARG A 367 -41.45 -29.24 15.46
C ARG A 367 -42.61 -28.36 15.01
N PHE A 368 -43.50 -27.99 15.93
CA PHE A 368 -44.64 -27.14 15.63
C PHE A 368 -44.21 -25.76 15.12
N ILE A 369 -43.14 -25.17 15.66
CA ILE A 369 -42.54 -23.93 15.14
C ILE A 369 -42.12 -24.09 13.67
N SER A 370 -41.48 -25.21 13.31
CA SER A 370 -41.11 -25.48 11.91
C SER A 370 -42.33 -25.58 11.00
N TYR A 371 -43.40 -26.26 11.44
CA TYR A 371 -44.64 -26.35 10.68
C TYR A 371 -45.34 -24.99 10.51
N ILE A 372 -45.24 -24.09 11.50
CA ILE A 372 -45.75 -22.72 11.40
C ILE A 372 -44.96 -21.93 10.35
N LYS A 373 -43.62 -22.02 10.34
CA LYS A 373 -42.77 -21.34 9.35
C LYS A 373 -43.02 -21.82 7.92
N GLU A 374 -43.36 -23.09 7.74
CA GLU A 374 -43.72 -23.65 6.42
C GLU A 374 -45.08 -23.19 5.88
N GLN A 375 -45.97 -22.66 6.72
CA GLN A 375 -47.26 -22.18 6.24
C GLN A 375 -47.12 -20.83 5.54
N SER A 376 -47.92 -20.62 4.50
CA SER A 376 -48.07 -19.32 3.87
C SER A 376 -49.54 -19.01 3.63
N LEU A 377 -50.03 -17.96 4.27
CA LEU A 377 -51.38 -17.45 4.10
C LEU A 377 -51.37 -16.43 2.96
N ILE A 378 -51.91 -16.84 1.79
CA ILE A 378 -51.93 -16.00 0.59
C ILE A 378 -52.98 -14.88 0.69
N TYR A 379 -54.12 -15.18 1.32
CA TYR A 379 -55.28 -14.28 1.46
C TYR A 379 -55.57 -13.95 2.92
N GLY A 380 -54.60 -13.34 3.62
CA GLY A 380 -54.81 -12.81 4.98
C GLY A 380 -55.47 -11.43 4.95
N ARG A 381 -56.08 -11.02 6.08
CA ARG A 381 -56.64 -9.67 6.23
C ARG A 381 -55.55 -8.60 6.18
N THR A 382 -54.36 -8.91 6.68
CA THR A 382 -53.20 -8.02 6.66
C THR A 382 -52.34 -8.18 5.41
N GLY A 383 -52.81 -8.93 4.39
CA GLY A 383 -52.05 -9.27 3.19
C GLY A 383 -51.43 -10.67 3.26
N ARG A 384 -50.38 -10.91 2.47
CA ARG A 384 -49.68 -12.20 2.48
C ARG A 384 -48.91 -12.36 3.80
N VAL A 385 -49.11 -13.49 4.49
CA VAL A 385 -48.37 -13.83 5.72
C VAL A 385 -47.53 -15.08 5.46
N ALA A 386 -46.22 -14.94 5.59
CA ALA A 386 -45.24 -16.03 5.56
C ALA A 386 -44.10 -15.64 6.50
N PHE A 387 -43.35 -16.62 7.00
CA PHE A 387 -42.23 -16.36 7.91
C PHE A 387 -40.89 -16.68 7.27
N ASP A 388 -39.86 -15.95 7.67
CA ASP A 388 -38.48 -16.29 7.36
C ASP A 388 -37.91 -17.33 8.34
N ASP A 389 -36.64 -17.69 8.14
CA ASP A 389 -35.93 -18.61 9.04
C ASP A 389 -35.80 -18.06 10.47
N ASN A 390 -35.83 -16.72 10.62
CA ASN A 390 -35.87 -16.01 11.90
C ASN A 390 -37.29 -15.82 12.44
N GLY A 391 -38.32 -16.44 11.86
CA GLY A 391 -39.71 -16.29 12.34
C GLY A 391 -40.30 -14.88 12.17
N ASP A 392 -39.67 -14.01 11.39
CA ASP A 392 -40.15 -12.68 11.05
C ASP A 392 -41.00 -12.73 9.78
N ARG A 393 -41.97 -11.83 9.67
CA ARG A 393 -42.88 -11.81 8.52
C ARG A 393 -42.14 -11.40 7.23
N LEU A 394 -42.32 -12.22 6.20
CA LEU A 394 -41.97 -11.94 4.81
C LEU A 394 -43.11 -11.20 4.08
N SER A 395 -42.75 -10.39 3.08
CA SER A 395 -43.69 -9.68 2.19
C SER A 395 -44.64 -8.70 2.92
N ALA A 396 -44.10 -7.85 3.79
CA ALA A 396 -44.88 -6.80 4.44
C ALA A 396 -45.04 -5.58 3.52
N GLU A 397 -46.23 -4.97 3.54
CA GLU A 397 -46.61 -3.86 2.68
C GLU A 397 -46.38 -2.51 3.39
N TYR A 398 -45.76 -1.55 2.72
CA TYR A 398 -45.44 -0.23 3.28
C TYR A 398 -45.93 0.90 2.38
N ASP A 399 -46.42 1.98 2.99
CA ASP A 399 -46.71 3.24 2.32
C ASP A 399 -45.50 4.17 2.45
N VAL A 400 -45.11 4.77 1.33
CA VAL A 400 -44.11 5.85 1.28
C VAL A 400 -44.86 7.15 1.48
N ILE A 401 -44.54 7.84 2.58
CA ILE A 401 -45.21 9.08 2.99
C ILE A 401 -44.28 10.25 2.75
N ASN A 402 -44.79 11.29 2.12
CA ASN A 402 -44.15 12.59 2.06
C ASN A 402 -44.82 13.57 3.04
N VAL A 403 -44.03 14.38 3.73
CA VAL A 403 -44.56 15.43 4.61
C VAL A 403 -44.79 16.70 3.81
N GLN A 404 -46.05 17.12 3.72
CA GLN A 404 -46.44 18.34 3.01
C GLN A 404 -47.28 19.23 3.94
N ASN A 405 -46.80 20.43 4.26
CA ASN A 405 -47.43 21.35 5.21
C ASN A 405 -47.76 20.67 6.55
N GLY A 406 -46.85 19.83 7.04
CA GLY A 406 -47.03 19.03 8.26
C GLY A 406 -47.99 17.82 8.16
N MET A 407 -48.66 17.61 7.02
CA MET A 407 -49.55 16.45 6.81
C MET A 407 -48.82 15.27 6.17
N HIS A 408 -49.28 14.06 6.49
CA HIS A 408 -48.81 12.81 5.88
C HIS A 408 -49.53 12.56 4.56
N MET A 409 -48.83 12.67 3.43
CA MET A 409 -49.37 12.40 2.10
C MET A 409 -48.73 11.12 1.52
N PRO A 410 -49.51 10.07 1.20
CA PRO A 410 -48.96 8.86 0.58
C PRO A 410 -48.57 9.14 -0.88
N VAL A 411 -47.29 8.93 -1.22
CA VAL A 411 -46.72 9.18 -2.56
C VAL A 411 -46.32 7.90 -3.30
N GLY A 412 -46.29 6.76 -2.61
CA GLY A 412 -45.98 5.47 -3.18
C GLY A 412 -46.30 4.33 -2.23
N GLU A 413 -46.28 3.12 -2.77
CA GLU A 413 -46.59 1.89 -2.06
C GLU A 413 -45.52 0.83 -2.37
N TYR A 414 -45.04 0.10 -1.37
CA TYR A 414 -44.19 -1.06 -1.51
C TYR A 414 -45.01 -2.31 -1.23
N VAL A 415 -45.44 -2.98 -2.31
CA VAL A 415 -46.49 -4.00 -2.27
C VAL A 415 -46.05 -5.26 -2.98
N ASN A 416 -46.62 -6.41 -2.57
CA ASN A 416 -46.35 -7.67 -3.23
C ASN A 416 -47.02 -7.73 -4.62
N SER A 417 -46.21 -7.78 -5.67
CA SER A 417 -46.70 -7.83 -7.04
C SER A 417 -47.37 -9.17 -7.33
N LYS A 418 -48.71 -9.16 -7.50
CA LYS A 418 -49.50 -10.36 -7.81
C LYS A 418 -49.05 -11.11 -9.07
N VAL A 419 -48.34 -10.44 -9.98
CA VAL A 419 -47.86 -11.01 -11.25
C VAL A 419 -46.50 -11.70 -11.09
N LYS A 420 -45.54 -11.02 -10.45
CA LYS A 420 -44.17 -11.51 -10.28
C LYS A 420 -43.93 -12.28 -8.98
N LEU A 421 -44.91 -12.28 -8.07
CA LEU A 421 -44.81 -12.84 -6.71
C LEU A 421 -43.57 -12.31 -5.95
N LYS A 422 -43.19 -11.06 -6.24
CA LYS A 422 -42.05 -10.35 -5.64
C LYS A 422 -42.56 -8.99 -5.15
N MET A 423 -41.99 -8.51 -4.06
CA MET A 423 -42.19 -7.13 -3.60
C MET A 423 -41.68 -6.15 -4.66
N GLU A 424 -42.45 -5.12 -4.96
CA GLU A 424 -42.09 -4.05 -5.89
C GLU A 424 -42.52 -2.70 -5.33
N LEU A 425 -41.66 -1.70 -5.48
CA LEU A 425 -41.98 -0.31 -5.20
C LEU A 425 -42.81 0.26 -6.36
N ARG A 426 -43.94 0.88 -6.03
CA ARG A 426 -44.83 1.57 -6.96
C ARG A 426 -45.03 3.00 -6.50
N MET A 427 -44.42 3.94 -7.21
CA MET A 427 -44.66 5.37 -6.98
C MET A 427 -45.91 5.77 -7.78
N GLN A 428 -47.00 6.09 -7.09
CA GLN A 428 -48.27 6.46 -7.73
C GLN A 428 -48.29 7.98 -7.93
N GLY A 429 -48.11 8.43 -9.17
CA GLY A 429 -47.93 9.84 -9.53
C GLY A 429 -49.20 10.70 -9.50
N PHE A 430 -49.96 10.68 -8.40
CA PHE A 430 -51.12 11.56 -8.22
C PHE A 430 -50.74 12.91 -7.62
N ASP A 431 -49.81 12.95 -6.66
CA ASP A 431 -49.27 14.17 -6.06
C ASP A 431 -47.75 14.26 -6.28
N PRO A 432 -47.20 15.45 -6.62
CA PRO A 432 -45.77 15.62 -6.78
C PRO A 432 -45.06 15.53 -5.42
N ILE A 433 -43.92 14.84 -5.40
CA ILE A 433 -43.03 14.84 -4.25
C ILE A 433 -42.46 16.26 -4.08
N ILE A 434 -42.65 16.82 -2.89
CA ILE A 434 -42.02 18.06 -2.46
C ILE A 434 -40.78 17.67 -1.69
N TRP A 435 -39.64 18.25 -2.03
CA TRP A 435 -38.36 18.06 -1.36
C TRP A 435 -38.09 19.21 -0.37
N PRO A 436 -37.15 19.05 0.57
CA PRO A 436 -36.74 20.12 1.47
C PRO A 436 -36.38 21.40 0.69
N GLY A 437 -36.75 22.56 1.23
CA GLY A 437 -36.70 23.84 0.49
C GLY A 437 -37.92 24.14 -0.39
N ASN A 438 -38.97 23.32 -0.32
CA ASN A 438 -40.20 23.45 -1.10
C ASN A 438 -39.97 23.34 -2.62
N GLU A 439 -39.03 22.49 -3.01
CA GLU A 439 -38.72 22.21 -4.42
C GLU A 439 -39.50 20.98 -4.92
N THR A 440 -40.03 21.06 -6.14
CA THR A 440 -40.66 19.91 -6.80
C THR A 440 -39.68 19.09 -7.64
N VAL A 441 -38.49 19.64 -7.89
CA VAL A 441 -37.43 18.98 -8.64
C VAL A 441 -36.62 18.14 -7.66
N LYS A 442 -36.39 16.89 -8.03
CA LYS A 442 -35.54 15.98 -7.26
C LYS A 442 -34.10 16.53 -7.21
N PRO A 443 -33.49 16.68 -6.02
CA PRO A 443 -32.10 17.10 -5.90
C PRO A 443 -31.14 16.00 -6.38
N GLU A 444 -29.92 16.37 -6.75
CA GLU A 444 -28.90 15.40 -7.18
C GLU A 444 -28.37 14.56 -6.00
N GLY A 445 -28.50 15.06 -4.77
CA GLY A 445 -28.10 14.35 -3.55
C GLY A 445 -26.59 14.27 -3.33
N ILE A 446 -25.78 14.95 -4.15
CA ILE A 446 -24.32 15.02 -4.03
C ILE A 446 -23.87 16.47 -4.27
N MET A 447 -22.98 16.97 -3.40
CA MET A 447 -22.25 18.22 -3.61
C MET A 447 -20.76 17.91 -3.76
N ILE A 448 -20.19 18.23 -4.92
CA ILE A 448 -18.76 18.09 -5.16
C ILE A 448 -18.08 19.41 -4.77
N PRO A 449 -17.20 19.44 -3.76
CA PRO A 449 -16.52 20.67 -3.36
C PRO A 449 -15.61 21.15 -4.48
N SER A 450 -15.73 22.44 -4.84
CA SER A 450 -14.89 23.09 -5.85
C SER A 450 -13.53 23.57 -5.31
N ASN A 451 -13.35 23.55 -3.98
CA ASN A 451 -12.09 23.88 -3.32
C ASN A 451 -11.44 22.61 -2.74
N LEU A 452 -10.22 22.29 -3.16
CA LEU A 452 -9.49 21.08 -2.77
C LEU A 452 -8.29 21.41 -1.87
N ARG A 453 -8.06 20.61 -0.83
CA ARG A 453 -6.82 20.68 -0.04
C ARG A 453 -5.77 19.80 -0.69
N VAL A 454 -4.67 20.42 -1.16
CA VAL A 454 -3.59 19.74 -1.86
C VAL A 454 -2.37 19.69 -0.96
N THR A 455 -1.85 18.48 -0.70
CA THR A 455 -0.59 18.31 0.04
C THR A 455 0.57 18.03 -0.93
N THR A 456 1.75 18.54 -0.60
CA THR A 456 2.98 18.33 -1.37
C THR A 456 4.21 18.17 -0.48
N LEU A 457 5.33 17.79 -1.09
CA LEU A 457 6.63 17.61 -0.44
C LEU A 457 7.70 18.38 -1.20
N ILE A 458 8.66 18.96 -0.47
CA ILE A 458 9.83 19.59 -1.05
C ILE A 458 10.77 18.49 -1.58
N ASP A 459 10.87 18.36 -2.89
CA ASP A 459 11.87 17.52 -3.56
C ASP A 459 12.22 18.17 -4.90
N LYS A 460 13.48 18.59 -5.07
CA LYS A 460 13.93 19.25 -6.31
C LYS A 460 14.03 18.19 -7.43
N PRO A 461 13.89 18.47 -8.72
CA PRO A 461 13.40 19.69 -9.34
C PRO A 461 11.86 19.75 -9.40
N PHE A 462 11.14 18.94 -8.62
CA PHE A 462 9.68 18.88 -8.70
C PHE A 462 9.00 20.00 -7.91
N VAL A 463 9.48 20.24 -6.69
CA VAL A 463 9.00 21.27 -5.77
C VAL A 463 10.19 21.86 -5.02
N TRP A 464 10.40 23.16 -5.19
CA TRP A 464 11.26 23.97 -4.35
C TRP A 464 10.42 24.65 -3.28
N GLY A 465 10.99 24.83 -2.09
CA GLY A 465 10.39 25.59 -1.00
C GLY A 465 11.35 26.64 -0.47
N ARG A 466 10.87 27.88 -0.33
CA ARG A 466 11.58 28.97 0.36
C ARG A 466 10.77 29.40 1.57
N MET A 467 11.41 29.48 2.73
CA MET A 467 10.79 30.01 3.94
C MET A 467 10.65 31.52 3.84
N VAL A 468 9.48 32.04 4.21
CA VAL A 468 9.16 33.48 4.11
C VAL A 468 8.76 34.04 5.48
N GLY A 469 9.20 35.27 5.77
CA GLY A 469 8.83 35.98 6.99
C GLY A 469 7.34 36.36 7.01
N LYS A 470 6.77 36.58 8.21
CA LYS A 470 5.30 36.76 8.40
C LYS A 470 4.62 37.81 7.51
N ASN A 471 5.36 38.83 7.04
CA ASN A 471 4.84 39.99 6.29
C ASN A 471 5.21 40.04 4.80
N GLU A 472 6.01 39.09 4.31
CA GLU A 472 6.44 39.04 2.91
C GLU A 472 5.51 38.11 2.11
N LYS A 473 5.11 38.53 0.91
CA LYS A 473 4.24 37.76 0.01
C LYS A 473 5.10 36.93 -0.96
N CYS A 474 4.55 35.82 -1.44
CA CYS A 474 5.20 35.02 -2.50
C CYS A 474 5.30 35.81 -3.81
N HIS A 475 6.30 35.49 -4.64
CA HIS A 475 6.46 36.07 -5.98
C HIS A 475 5.37 35.57 -6.94
N GLN A 476 5.25 36.18 -8.13
CA GLN A 476 4.16 35.88 -9.08
C GLN A 476 4.12 34.43 -9.58
N ASN A 477 5.26 33.73 -9.60
CA ASN A 477 5.35 32.31 -10.00
C ASN A 477 5.49 31.35 -8.80
N GLU A 478 5.24 31.85 -7.58
CA GLU A 478 5.33 31.07 -6.34
C GLU A 478 3.95 31.01 -5.67
N VAL A 479 3.57 29.81 -5.22
CA VAL A 479 2.31 29.57 -4.49
C VAL A 479 2.60 29.45 -2.99
N ALA A 480 1.75 30.04 -2.15
CA ALA A 480 1.87 29.90 -0.70
C ALA A 480 1.58 28.45 -0.27
N CYS A 481 2.47 27.86 0.51
CA CYS A 481 2.39 26.50 1.02
C CYS A 481 2.80 26.51 2.52
N PRO A 482 1.87 26.70 3.46
CA PRO A 482 2.22 26.63 4.87
C PRO A 482 2.67 25.21 5.25
N TRP A 483 3.61 25.15 6.17
CA TRP A 483 4.06 23.94 6.83
C TRP A 483 3.73 24.01 8.32
N TYR A 484 3.08 22.98 8.83
CA TYR A 484 2.68 22.92 10.23
C TYR A 484 3.68 22.07 11.03
N ASN A 485 4.32 22.68 12.02
CA ASN A 485 5.28 22.00 12.87
C ASN A 485 4.60 21.42 14.11
N ARG A 486 4.42 20.10 14.13
CA ARG A 486 3.81 19.35 15.25
C ARG A 486 4.51 19.54 16.59
N THR A 487 5.84 19.74 16.60
CA THR A 487 6.60 19.88 17.85
C THR A 487 6.47 21.23 18.52
N ALA A 488 6.31 22.29 17.71
CA ALA A 488 6.24 23.66 18.18
C ALA A 488 4.83 24.25 18.12
N ASP A 489 3.85 23.49 17.62
CA ASP A 489 2.46 23.92 17.37
C ASP A 489 2.40 25.29 16.66
N THR A 490 3.26 25.44 15.65
CA THR A 490 3.40 26.70 14.90
C THR A 490 3.35 26.46 13.40
N GLU A 491 2.61 27.33 12.72
CA GLU A 491 2.51 27.34 11.26
C GLU A 491 3.59 28.28 10.69
N VAL A 492 4.44 27.73 9.82
CA VAL A 492 5.49 28.46 9.12
C VAL A 492 5.09 28.60 7.65
N LYS A 493 5.15 29.82 7.13
CA LYS A 493 4.80 30.09 5.72
C LYS A 493 5.99 29.78 4.81
N TYR A 494 5.78 28.88 3.85
CA TYR A 494 6.68 28.69 2.71
C TYR A 494 6.04 29.19 1.42
N CYS A 495 6.88 29.51 0.45
CA CYS A 495 6.48 29.73 -0.93
C CYS A 495 7.08 28.60 -1.77
N CYS A 496 6.22 27.90 -2.51
CA CYS A 496 6.54 26.72 -3.31
C CYS A 496 6.45 27.04 -4.80
N TRP A 497 7.37 26.48 -5.58
CA TRP A 497 7.36 26.53 -7.05
C TRP A 497 8.02 25.28 -7.63
N GLY A 498 7.84 25.01 -8.92
CA GLY A 498 8.49 23.89 -9.61
C GLY A 498 7.55 23.12 -10.54
N TYR A 499 8.07 22.03 -11.11
CA TYR A 499 7.36 21.19 -12.07
C TYR A 499 5.95 20.78 -11.60
N CYS A 500 5.83 20.30 -10.36
CA CYS A 500 4.54 19.83 -9.82
C CYS A 500 3.57 20.98 -9.54
N ILE A 501 4.08 22.18 -9.24
CA ILE A 501 3.25 23.36 -8.95
C ILE A 501 2.69 23.95 -10.25
N GLU A 502 3.50 24.07 -11.30
CA GLU A 502 3.02 24.50 -12.63
C GLU A 502 2.03 23.49 -13.23
N LEU A 503 2.27 22.19 -13.01
CA LEU A 503 1.30 21.15 -13.38
C LEU A 503 -0.02 21.32 -12.63
N LEU A 504 0.02 21.61 -11.32
CA LEU A 504 -1.18 21.83 -10.50
C LEU A 504 -1.97 23.06 -10.96
N GLU A 505 -1.33 24.20 -11.22
CA GLU A 505 -1.98 25.40 -11.73
C GLU A 505 -2.68 25.14 -13.07
N LYS A 506 -1.99 24.43 -13.97
CA LYS A 506 -2.56 24.06 -15.27
C LYS A 506 -3.75 23.11 -15.11
N LEU A 507 -3.64 22.14 -14.22
CA LEU A 507 -4.68 21.16 -13.94
C LEU A 507 -5.92 21.84 -13.33
N ALA A 508 -5.73 22.74 -12.37
CA ALA A 508 -6.78 23.55 -11.77
C ALA A 508 -7.53 24.39 -12.83
N SER A 509 -6.80 25.02 -13.76
CA SER A 509 -7.41 25.79 -14.85
C SER A 509 -8.20 24.93 -15.85
N LYS A 510 -7.74 23.70 -16.12
CA LYS A 510 -8.35 22.78 -17.09
C LYS A 510 -9.62 22.12 -16.55
N VAL A 511 -9.59 21.74 -15.26
CA VAL A 511 -10.68 21.03 -14.58
C VAL A 511 -11.63 21.99 -13.86
N ASN A 512 -11.23 23.26 -13.71
CA ASN A 512 -11.97 24.36 -13.07
C ASN A 512 -12.27 24.12 -11.59
N PHE A 513 -11.22 23.87 -10.79
CA PHE A 513 -11.30 23.85 -9.33
C PHE A 513 -10.31 24.85 -8.71
N THR A 514 -10.61 25.25 -7.47
CA THR A 514 -9.73 26.04 -6.61
C THR A 514 -9.02 25.13 -5.62
N TYR A 515 -7.86 25.55 -5.12
CA TYR A 515 -7.10 24.73 -4.19
C TYR A 515 -6.39 25.55 -3.12
N VAL A 516 -6.12 24.89 -2.00
CA VAL A 516 -5.21 25.37 -0.95
C VAL A 516 -4.08 24.36 -0.86
N LEU A 517 -2.85 24.83 -1.08
CA LEU A 517 -1.65 24.00 -1.04
C LEU A 517 -1.03 24.04 0.36
N HIS A 518 -0.63 22.90 0.91
CA HIS A 518 0.17 22.82 2.15
C HIS A 518 1.30 21.78 2.03
N LEU A 519 2.31 21.90 2.88
CA LEU A 519 3.42 20.95 2.96
C LEU A 519 3.11 19.85 3.98
N GLY A 520 3.45 18.61 3.63
CA GLY A 520 3.24 17.47 4.53
C GLY A 520 3.96 17.63 5.88
N GLU A 521 3.32 17.22 6.97
CA GLU A 521 3.78 17.41 8.35
C GLU A 521 5.13 16.70 8.60
N ASP A 522 5.24 15.44 8.17
CA ASP A 522 6.39 14.56 8.47
C ASP A 522 7.52 14.64 7.42
N ALA A 523 7.37 15.45 6.37
CA ALA A 523 8.31 15.54 5.23
C ALA A 523 8.69 14.18 4.59
N GLN A 524 7.80 13.18 4.68
CA GLN A 524 7.98 11.85 4.09
C GLN A 524 6.88 11.53 3.08
N TYR A 525 7.22 10.71 2.08
CA TYR A 525 6.25 10.25 1.07
C TYR A 525 5.14 9.37 1.67
N GLY A 526 5.49 8.54 2.65
CA GLY A 526 4.58 7.68 3.37
C GLY A 526 4.84 6.19 3.15
N SER A 527 4.99 5.48 4.27
CA SER A 527 5.18 4.04 4.39
C SER A 527 4.13 3.44 5.32
N TYR A 528 3.92 2.13 5.19
CA TYR A 528 2.97 1.40 6.03
C TYR A 528 3.70 0.79 7.23
N ASP A 529 3.82 1.59 8.29
CA ASP A 529 4.62 1.25 9.46
C ASP A 529 3.77 1.00 10.71
N ARG A 530 4.33 0.26 11.66
CA ARG A 530 3.69 -0.05 12.94
C ARG A 530 3.97 1.09 13.93
N ILE A 531 2.92 1.62 14.54
CA ILE A 531 3.06 2.64 15.58
C ILE A 531 3.24 1.97 16.95
N ASN A 532 4.30 2.36 17.68
CA ASN A 532 4.51 2.12 19.11
C ASN A 532 4.19 0.70 19.61
N SER A 533 4.74 -0.32 18.95
CA SER A 533 4.56 -1.75 19.32
C SER A 533 3.11 -2.25 19.34
N SER A 534 2.16 -1.48 18.82
CA SER A 534 0.80 -1.94 18.59
C SER A 534 0.73 -2.76 17.30
N ASP A 535 -0.21 -3.70 17.21
CA ASP A 535 -0.45 -4.47 15.98
C ASP A 535 -1.11 -3.63 14.87
N LYS A 536 -1.52 -2.38 15.17
CA LYS A 536 -2.08 -1.45 14.19
C LYS A 536 -0.95 -0.84 13.36
N LYS A 537 -1.04 -1.05 12.05
CA LYS A 537 -0.21 -0.39 11.05
C LYS A 537 -0.99 0.79 10.50
N GLU A 538 -0.33 1.93 10.41
CA GLU A 538 -0.93 3.16 9.88
C GLU A 538 -0.02 3.71 8.78
N TRP A 539 -0.63 4.46 7.87
CA TRP A 539 0.11 5.15 6.82
C TRP A 539 0.70 6.44 7.37
N THR A 540 2.00 6.64 7.17
CA THR A 540 2.71 7.87 7.53
C THR A 540 2.81 8.81 6.33
N GLY A 541 3.31 10.04 6.53
CA GLY A 541 3.64 10.98 5.45
C GLY A 541 2.44 11.43 4.62
N LEU A 542 2.69 11.81 3.35
CA LEU A 542 1.66 12.33 2.45
C LEU A 542 0.48 11.36 2.26
N VAL A 543 0.76 10.06 2.13
CA VAL A 543 -0.29 9.03 1.98
C VAL A 543 -1.15 8.94 3.24
N GLY A 544 -0.54 9.07 4.43
CA GLY A 544 -1.25 9.12 5.70
C GLY A 544 -2.19 10.31 5.81
N GLU A 545 -1.77 11.50 5.38
CA GLU A 545 -2.62 12.70 5.36
C GLU A 545 -3.85 12.56 4.45
N LEU A 546 -3.67 11.91 3.30
CA LEU A 546 -4.75 11.68 2.34
C LEU A 546 -5.77 10.65 2.86
N VAL A 547 -5.30 9.60 3.54
CA VAL A 547 -6.16 8.56 4.14
C VAL A 547 -6.90 9.09 5.38
N ASN A 548 -6.28 9.99 6.16
CA ASN A 548 -6.85 10.60 7.35
C ASN A 548 -7.70 11.85 7.05
N ASP A 549 -8.14 12.03 5.80
CA ASP A 549 -8.97 13.15 5.34
C ASP A 549 -8.41 14.57 5.59
N LYS A 550 -7.10 14.69 5.87
CA LYS A 550 -6.42 15.99 6.02
C LYS A 550 -6.18 16.67 4.68
N ALA A 551 -5.90 15.89 3.64
CA ALA A 551 -5.75 16.34 2.25
C ALA A 551 -6.75 15.62 1.34
N ASP A 552 -7.12 16.23 0.23
CA ASP A 552 -8.03 15.67 -0.78
C ASP A 552 -7.30 15.19 -2.04
N MET A 553 -6.10 15.72 -2.28
CA MET A 553 -5.23 15.39 -3.40
C MET A 553 -3.74 15.55 -3.00
N ILE A 554 -2.88 14.69 -3.54
CA ILE A 554 -1.42 14.80 -3.42
C ILE A 554 -0.86 15.13 -4.80
N VAL A 555 -0.11 16.23 -4.89
CA VAL A 555 0.66 16.58 -6.09
C VAL A 555 2.13 16.72 -5.72
N ALA A 556 2.87 15.64 -5.94
CA ALA A 556 4.28 15.48 -5.63
C ALA A 556 4.87 14.41 -6.57
N PRO A 557 6.19 14.18 -6.62
CA PRO A 557 6.79 13.02 -7.29
C PRO A 557 6.48 11.71 -6.52
N LEU A 558 5.20 11.36 -6.44
CA LEU A 558 4.70 10.20 -5.71
C LEU A 558 4.65 8.99 -6.65
N THR A 559 5.51 8.02 -6.38
CA THR A 559 5.59 6.78 -7.18
C THR A 559 4.34 5.91 -7.00
N ILE A 560 3.75 5.50 -8.13
CA ILE A 560 2.61 4.57 -8.17
C ILE A 560 3.08 3.17 -7.79
N ASN A 561 2.61 2.69 -6.64
CA ASN A 561 2.91 1.36 -6.09
C ASN A 561 1.64 0.59 -5.76
N GLN A 562 1.70 -0.74 -5.80
CA GLN A 562 0.54 -1.59 -5.49
C GLN A 562 0.01 -1.40 -4.06
N GLU A 563 0.90 -1.24 -3.08
CA GLU A 563 0.49 -1.02 -1.68
C GLU A 563 -0.26 0.30 -1.49
N ARG A 564 0.23 1.38 -2.14
CA ARG A 564 -0.43 2.69 -2.10
C ARG A 564 -1.75 2.67 -2.89
N SER A 565 -1.78 2.03 -4.07
CA SER A 565 -2.98 1.93 -4.91
C SER A 565 -4.13 1.17 -4.26
N PHE A 566 -3.88 0.42 -3.18
CA PHE A 566 -4.94 -0.21 -2.40
C PHE A 566 -5.71 0.80 -1.54
N VAL A 567 -5.05 1.87 -1.07
CA VAL A 567 -5.63 2.86 -0.15
C VAL A 567 -5.96 4.20 -0.81
N VAL A 568 -5.23 4.57 -1.87
CA VAL A 568 -5.44 5.80 -2.63
C VAL A 568 -5.71 5.47 -4.10
N ASP A 569 -6.39 6.38 -4.79
CA ASP A 569 -6.62 6.27 -6.23
C ASP A 569 -5.59 7.12 -6.99
N PHE A 570 -4.97 6.54 -8.02
CA PHE A 570 -3.91 7.20 -8.77
C PHE A 570 -4.41 7.62 -10.14
N SER A 571 -4.01 8.82 -10.56
CA SER A 571 -4.10 9.22 -11.96
C SER A 571 -3.22 8.34 -12.84
N LYS A 572 -3.40 8.47 -14.17
CA LYS A 572 -2.36 8.02 -15.10
C LYS A 572 -1.03 8.74 -14.80
N PRO A 573 0.11 8.06 -15.02
CA PRO A 573 1.41 8.63 -14.68
C PRO A 573 1.67 9.86 -15.54
N PHE A 574 2.04 10.97 -14.90
CA PHE A 574 2.43 12.19 -15.63
C PHE A 574 3.89 12.12 -16.09
N LYS A 575 4.74 11.37 -15.37
CA LYS A 575 6.15 11.12 -15.73
C LYS A 575 6.50 9.66 -15.50
N TYR A 576 7.12 9.03 -16.49
CA TYR A 576 7.68 7.68 -16.36
C TYR A 576 9.11 7.75 -15.81
N GLN A 577 9.45 6.85 -14.90
CA GLN A 577 10.76 6.85 -14.22
C GLN A 577 11.19 5.43 -13.84
N GLY A 578 12.44 5.25 -13.43
CA GLY A 578 12.94 3.99 -12.89
C GLY A 578 13.98 4.23 -11.82
N ILE A 579 14.34 3.18 -11.09
CA ILE A 579 15.40 3.24 -10.08
C ILE A 579 16.75 3.18 -10.79
N THR A 580 17.66 4.08 -10.43
CA THR A 580 19.05 4.10 -10.89
C THR A 580 20.00 4.36 -9.73
N ILE A 581 21.29 4.29 -10.00
CA ILE A 581 22.35 4.43 -9.01
C ILE A 581 23.14 5.70 -9.32
N LEU A 582 23.33 6.57 -8.33
CA LEU A 582 24.22 7.72 -8.39
C LEU A 582 25.56 7.37 -7.75
N GLU A 583 26.66 7.62 -8.46
CA GLU A 583 28.01 7.49 -7.92
C GLU A 583 28.87 8.71 -8.23
N ARG A 584 29.93 8.90 -7.45
CA ARG A 584 30.93 9.92 -7.73
C ARG A 584 31.94 9.40 -8.75
N LYS A 585 32.12 10.16 -9.83
CA LYS A 585 33.12 9.92 -10.86
C LYS A 585 34.53 9.91 -10.24
N GLN A 586 35.25 8.80 -10.38
CA GLN A 586 36.60 8.67 -9.86
C GLN A 586 37.60 9.47 -10.73
N PRO A 587 38.39 10.40 -10.16
CA PRO A 587 39.39 11.13 -10.92
C PRO A 587 40.56 10.21 -11.30
N LYS A 588 41.04 10.31 -12.55
CA LYS A 588 42.24 9.59 -13.00
C LYS A 588 43.48 10.23 -12.37
N THR A 589 44.18 9.52 -11.49
CA THR A 589 45.47 9.97 -10.94
C THR A 589 46.63 9.26 -11.64
N SER A 590 47.48 10.02 -12.34
CA SER A 590 48.71 9.51 -12.96
C SER A 590 49.87 9.50 -11.96
N THR A 591 50.67 8.43 -11.94
CA THR A 591 51.89 8.36 -11.11
C THR A 591 53.10 8.95 -11.83
N LEU A 592 54.03 9.59 -11.11
CA LEU A 592 55.24 10.20 -11.68
C LEU A 592 56.26 9.19 -12.25
N VAL A 593 56.07 7.90 -11.94
CA VAL A 593 56.98 6.78 -12.29
C VAL A 593 56.46 5.99 -13.50
N SER A 594 55.34 6.41 -14.12
CA SER A 594 54.69 5.66 -15.21
C SER A 594 55.61 5.36 -16.42
N PHE A 595 56.68 6.13 -16.66
CA PHE A 595 57.61 5.87 -17.77
C PHE A 595 58.57 4.69 -17.53
N LEU A 596 58.80 4.28 -16.28
CA LEU A 596 59.63 3.12 -15.92
C LEU A 596 58.83 1.81 -15.86
N GLN A 597 57.51 1.88 -15.67
CA GLN A 597 56.59 0.73 -15.57
C GLN A 597 56.65 -0.28 -16.73
N PRO A 598 56.97 0.08 -18.00
CA PRO A 598 57.03 -0.89 -19.10
C PRO A 598 58.08 -1.99 -18.93
N PHE A 599 59.09 -1.80 -18.07
CA PHE A 599 60.05 -2.85 -17.72
C PHE A 599 60.10 -3.04 -16.21
N GLN A 600 60.28 -4.28 -15.77
CA GLN A 600 60.55 -4.56 -14.37
C GLN A 600 61.92 -3.99 -13.97
N ASP A 601 62.05 -3.55 -12.72
CA ASP A 601 63.29 -2.99 -12.17
C ASP A 601 64.50 -3.94 -12.34
N THR A 602 64.25 -5.25 -12.30
CA THR A 602 65.25 -6.29 -12.55
C THR A 602 65.81 -6.24 -13.98
N LEU A 603 64.96 -6.01 -14.97
CA LEU A 603 65.35 -5.96 -16.39
C LEU A 603 66.17 -4.70 -16.68
N TRP A 604 65.82 -3.56 -16.06
CA TRP A 604 66.62 -2.34 -16.14
C TRP A 604 68.04 -2.55 -15.63
N ILE A 605 68.20 -3.17 -14.46
CA ILE A 605 69.52 -3.48 -13.90
C ILE A 605 70.29 -4.44 -14.81
N LEU A 606 69.62 -5.45 -15.37
CA LEU A 606 70.26 -6.43 -16.27
C LEU A 606 70.74 -5.77 -17.57
N VAL A 607 69.95 -4.87 -18.16
CA VAL A 607 70.37 -4.07 -19.32
C VAL A 607 71.59 -3.21 -18.99
N MET A 608 71.58 -2.51 -17.84
CA MET A 608 72.73 -1.71 -17.40
C MET A 608 74.00 -2.55 -17.26
N VAL A 609 73.90 -3.74 -16.66
CA VAL A 609 75.05 -4.66 -16.52
C VAL A 609 75.50 -5.18 -17.88
N ALA A 610 74.57 -5.57 -18.75
CA ALA A 610 74.86 -6.11 -20.08
C ALA A 610 75.67 -5.12 -20.95
N VAL A 611 75.34 -3.82 -20.90
CA VAL A 611 76.09 -2.77 -21.63
C VAL A 611 77.57 -2.76 -21.22
N HIS A 612 77.85 -2.83 -19.92
CA HIS A 612 79.24 -2.80 -19.41
C HIS A 612 80.00 -4.09 -19.74
N VAL A 613 79.34 -5.24 -19.68
CA VAL A 613 79.93 -6.53 -20.06
C VAL A 613 80.30 -6.54 -21.54
N VAL A 614 79.40 -6.07 -22.42
CA VAL A 614 79.65 -6.02 -23.86
C VAL A 614 80.76 -5.01 -24.19
N ALA A 615 80.78 -3.85 -23.54
CA ALA A 615 81.86 -2.87 -23.70
C ALA A 615 83.24 -3.45 -23.30
N LEU A 616 83.31 -4.20 -22.19
CA LEU A 616 84.54 -4.86 -21.76
C LEU A 616 84.98 -5.93 -22.77
N VAL A 617 84.05 -6.76 -23.27
CA VAL A 617 84.35 -7.79 -24.27
C VAL A 617 84.81 -7.18 -25.59
N LEU A 618 84.17 -6.10 -26.06
CA LEU A 618 84.60 -5.35 -27.24
C LEU A 618 86.03 -4.81 -27.06
N TYR A 619 86.35 -4.23 -25.90
CA TYR A 619 87.70 -3.77 -25.58
C TYR A 619 88.73 -4.92 -25.58
N LEU A 620 88.41 -6.06 -24.96
CA LEU A 620 89.33 -7.21 -24.92
C LEU A 620 89.53 -7.83 -26.31
N LEU A 621 88.46 -7.99 -27.10
CA LEU A 621 88.54 -8.54 -28.45
C LEU A 621 89.36 -7.66 -29.38
N ASP A 622 89.19 -6.33 -29.30
CA ASP A 622 89.97 -5.41 -30.13
C ASP A 622 91.44 -5.32 -29.68
N ARG A 623 91.70 -5.42 -28.36
CA ARG A 623 93.06 -5.42 -27.80
C ARG A 623 93.86 -6.68 -28.11
N PHE A 624 93.22 -7.86 -28.11
CA PHE A 624 93.89 -9.15 -28.30
C PHE A 624 93.83 -9.67 -29.75
N SER A 625 93.14 -8.98 -30.67
CA SER A 625 93.09 -9.40 -32.07
C SER A 625 94.46 -9.24 -32.76
N PRO A 626 95.05 -10.31 -33.32
CA PRO A 626 96.34 -10.25 -34.01
C PRO A 626 96.30 -9.43 -35.32
N PHE A 627 95.11 -9.21 -35.88
CA PHE A 627 94.89 -8.43 -37.10
C PHE A 627 94.91 -6.91 -36.87
N GLY A 628 94.82 -6.44 -35.62
CA GLY A 628 94.96 -5.02 -35.29
C GLY A 628 96.40 -4.49 -35.40
N ARG A 629 97.41 -5.39 -35.40
CA ARG A 629 98.84 -5.04 -35.40
C ARG A 629 99.53 -5.07 -36.75
N PHE A 630 98.88 -5.54 -37.83
CA PHE A 630 99.48 -5.47 -39.16
C PHE A 630 99.25 -4.07 -39.76
N LYS A 631 100.33 -3.26 -39.80
CA LYS A 631 100.39 -2.00 -40.55
C LYS A 631 100.68 -2.31 -42.02
N LEU A 632 99.86 -1.80 -42.95
CA LEU A 632 100.28 -1.60 -44.34
C LEU A 632 101.13 -0.33 -44.36
N ALA A 633 102.41 -0.45 -44.67
CA ALA A 633 103.33 0.69 -44.73
C ALA A 633 103.08 1.50 -46.01
N ASN A 634 102.05 2.35 -46.00
CA ASN A 634 101.91 3.63 -46.72
C ASN A 634 100.44 4.02 -46.83
N SER A 635 99.99 4.90 -45.93
CA SER A 635 99.02 5.96 -46.23
C SER A 635 98.95 6.90 -45.03
N ASP A 636 99.19 8.19 -45.28
CA ASP A 636 98.92 9.30 -44.35
C ASP A 636 97.39 9.49 -44.23
N ALA A 637 96.73 8.55 -43.56
CA ALA A 637 95.39 8.70 -43.05
C ALA A 637 95.49 8.78 -41.53
N THR A 638 94.89 9.84 -40.98
CA THR A 638 94.72 10.16 -39.55
C THR A 638 94.79 8.94 -38.63
N GLU A 639 95.66 9.00 -37.62
CA GLU A 639 95.85 7.96 -36.61
C GLU A 639 94.50 7.54 -35.99
N GLU A 640 93.94 6.40 -36.43
CA GLU A 640 92.85 5.73 -35.72
C GLU A 640 93.46 5.03 -34.49
N ASP A 641 93.48 5.74 -33.36
CA ASP A 641 93.92 5.23 -32.08
C ASP A 641 93.14 3.96 -31.68
N ALA A 642 93.83 3.00 -31.03
CA ALA A 642 93.20 1.78 -30.53
C ALA A 642 92.02 2.08 -29.60
N LEU A 643 90.95 1.27 -29.65
CA LEU A 643 89.78 1.43 -28.78
C LEU A 643 90.19 1.43 -27.30
N ASN A 644 90.02 2.57 -26.64
CA ASN A 644 90.14 2.72 -25.21
C ASN A 644 88.89 2.14 -24.52
N LEU A 645 89.03 1.69 -23.26
CA LEU A 645 87.89 1.15 -22.50
C LEU A 645 86.73 2.16 -22.43
N SER A 646 87.03 3.46 -22.31
CA SER A 646 86.04 4.53 -22.32
C SER A 646 85.32 4.66 -23.66
N SER A 647 86.03 4.58 -24.80
CA SER A 647 85.40 4.65 -26.13
C SER A 647 84.57 3.41 -26.44
N ALA A 648 84.94 2.23 -25.93
CA ALA A 648 84.11 1.03 -26.00
C ALA A 648 82.82 1.13 -25.16
N ILE A 649 82.87 1.75 -23.97
CA ILE A 649 81.69 2.01 -23.14
C ILE A 649 80.77 3.03 -23.83
N TRP A 650 81.31 4.12 -24.36
CA TRP A 650 80.56 5.11 -25.14
C TRP A 650 79.93 4.50 -26.40
N PHE A 651 80.65 3.63 -27.10
CA PHE A 651 80.11 2.89 -28.24
C PHE A 651 78.92 2.00 -27.86
N ALA A 652 79.03 1.21 -26.78
CA ALA A 652 77.96 0.33 -26.32
C ALA A 652 76.70 1.10 -25.86
N TRP A 653 76.90 2.22 -25.15
CA TRP A 653 75.83 3.14 -24.74
C TRP A 653 75.19 3.89 -25.91
N GLY A 654 76.00 4.34 -26.87
CA GLY A 654 75.54 5.05 -28.07
C GLY A 654 74.61 4.16 -28.90
N VAL A 655 74.97 2.89 -29.09
CA VAL A 655 74.12 1.90 -29.79
C VAL A 655 72.82 1.62 -29.04
N LEU A 656 72.83 1.48 -27.70
CA LEU A 656 71.60 1.24 -26.92
C LEU A 656 70.63 2.42 -26.95
N LEU A 657 71.15 3.65 -26.85
CA LEU A 657 70.35 4.87 -26.80
C LEU A 657 69.97 5.41 -28.19
N ASN A 658 70.34 4.70 -29.27
CA ASN A 658 70.23 5.20 -30.65
C ASN A 658 70.87 6.60 -30.81
N SER A 659 71.95 6.86 -30.07
CA SER A 659 72.69 8.12 -30.09
C SER A 659 73.88 8.00 -31.05
N GLY A 660 74.08 8.98 -31.91
CA GLY A 660 75.19 9.04 -32.87
C GLY A 660 76.56 9.38 -32.26
N ILE A 661 76.67 9.41 -30.94
CA ILE A 661 77.89 9.77 -30.20
C ILE A 661 78.72 8.49 -30.01
N GLY A 662 79.65 8.24 -30.92
CA GLY A 662 80.62 7.15 -30.82
C GLY A 662 81.96 7.59 -31.41
N GLU A 663 82.91 7.96 -30.55
CA GLU A 663 84.25 8.39 -30.96
C GLU A 663 85.20 7.23 -31.33
N GLY A 664 84.72 5.99 -31.35
CA GLY A 664 85.52 4.82 -31.72
C GLY A 664 84.69 3.68 -32.29
N THR A 665 85.07 3.20 -33.48
CA THR A 665 84.47 2.02 -34.13
C THR A 665 85.38 0.80 -34.00
N PRO A 666 84.85 -0.42 -33.79
CA PRO A 666 85.66 -1.62 -33.70
C PRO A 666 86.46 -1.90 -34.98
N ARG A 667 87.78 -2.07 -34.82
CA ARG A 667 88.71 -2.37 -35.93
C ARG A 667 88.68 -3.85 -36.29
N SER A 668 88.68 -4.73 -35.28
CA SER A 668 88.73 -6.18 -35.49
C SER A 668 87.43 -6.75 -36.08
N PHE A 669 87.56 -7.73 -36.98
CA PHE A 669 86.40 -8.39 -37.60
C PHE A 669 85.49 -9.05 -36.55
N SER A 670 86.07 -9.68 -35.53
CA SER A 670 85.34 -10.26 -34.40
C SER A 670 84.56 -9.22 -33.59
N ALA A 671 85.15 -8.05 -33.32
CA ALA A 671 84.45 -6.98 -32.60
C ALA A 671 83.37 -6.31 -33.47
N ARG A 672 83.54 -6.23 -34.80
CA ARG A 672 82.49 -5.77 -35.73
C ARG A 672 81.29 -6.69 -35.73
N VAL A 673 81.51 -8.01 -35.77
CA VAL A 673 80.42 -8.99 -35.69
C VAL A 673 79.71 -8.89 -34.33
N LEU A 674 80.46 -8.80 -33.22
CA LEU A 674 79.86 -8.60 -31.90
C LEU A 674 79.08 -7.27 -31.81
N GLY A 675 79.59 -6.20 -32.41
CA GLY A 675 78.91 -4.91 -32.50
C GLY A 675 77.62 -4.96 -33.32
N MET A 676 77.59 -5.72 -34.41
CA MET A 676 76.37 -5.96 -35.20
C MET A 676 75.32 -6.73 -34.40
N VAL A 677 75.73 -7.77 -33.66
CA VAL A 677 74.81 -8.54 -32.79
C VAL A 677 74.29 -7.68 -31.64
N TRP A 678 75.15 -6.87 -31.01
CA TRP A 678 74.76 -5.92 -29.98
C TRP A 678 73.76 -4.88 -30.50
N ALA A 679 73.98 -4.34 -31.71
CA ALA A 679 73.03 -3.42 -32.34
C ALA A 679 71.66 -4.07 -32.61
N GLY A 680 71.65 -5.33 -33.06
CA GLY A 680 70.41 -6.11 -33.19
C GLY A 680 69.68 -6.28 -31.84
N PHE A 681 70.42 -6.63 -30.79
CA PHE A 681 69.86 -6.77 -29.44
C PHE A 681 69.32 -5.43 -28.88
N ALA A 682 70.06 -4.33 -29.05
CA ALA A 682 69.64 -3.00 -28.64
C ALA A 682 68.33 -2.56 -29.32
N MET A 683 68.22 -2.77 -30.64
CA MET A 683 66.99 -2.48 -31.38
C MET A 683 65.79 -3.29 -30.88
N ILE A 684 65.98 -4.58 -30.52
CA ILE A 684 64.92 -5.42 -29.95
C ILE A 684 64.45 -4.87 -28.60
N ILE A 685 65.37 -4.42 -27.73
CA ILE A 685 65.02 -3.86 -26.42
C ILE A 685 64.23 -2.55 -26.58
N VAL A 686 64.65 -1.63 -27.45
CA VAL A 686 63.93 -0.37 -27.71
C VAL A 686 62.56 -0.63 -28.34
N ALA A 687 62.48 -1.56 -29.31
CA ALA A 687 61.20 -1.95 -29.91
C ALA A 687 60.25 -2.58 -28.88
N SER A 688 60.76 -3.40 -27.96
CA SER A 688 59.96 -4.01 -26.90
C SER A 688 59.48 -2.99 -25.86
N TYR A 689 60.32 -2.01 -25.50
CA TYR A 689 59.93 -0.91 -24.62
C TYR A 689 58.79 -0.09 -25.22
N THR A 690 58.94 0.33 -26.48
CA THR A 690 57.94 1.13 -27.20
C THR A 690 56.64 0.36 -27.43
N ALA A 691 56.71 -0.93 -27.74
CA ALA A 691 55.54 -1.79 -27.87
C ALA A 691 54.80 -1.97 -26.54
N ASN A 692 55.51 -2.20 -25.43
CA ASN A 692 54.87 -2.41 -24.13
C ASN A 692 54.28 -1.11 -23.55
N LEU A 693 54.95 0.03 -23.77
CA LEU A 693 54.40 1.34 -23.42
C LEU A 693 53.08 1.60 -24.18
N ALA A 694 53.06 1.34 -25.49
CA ALA A 694 51.85 1.50 -26.30
C ALA A 694 50.72 0.58 -25.84
N ALA A 695 51.03 -0.68 -25.51
CA ALA A 695 50.06 -1.63 -24.96
C ALA A 695 49.49 -1.18 -23.61
N PHE A 696 50.33 -0.68 -22.72
CA PHE A 696 49.94 -0.20 -21.39
C PHE A 696 48.95 0.97 -21.46
N LEU A 697 49.22 1.95 -22.34
CA LEU A 697 48.36 3.11 -22.55
C LEU A 697 46.97 2.76 -23.11
N VAL A 698 46.85 1.63 -23.82
CA VAL A 698 45.58 1.10 -24.31
C VAL A 698 44.83 0.29 -23.23
N LEU A 699 45.57 -0.34 -22.31
CA LEU A 699 45.04 -1.25 -21.30
C LEU A 699 44.68 -0.58 -19.96
N GLU A 700 45.19 0.62 -19.65
CA GLU A 700 44.71 1.42 -18.50
C GLU A 700 43.26 1.89 -18.73
N ARG A 701 42.32 0.96 -18.56
CA ARG A 701 40.90 1.29 -18.42
C ARG A 701 40.67 1.76 -16.98
N PRO A 702 39.99 2.90 -16.76
CA PRO A 702 39.53 3.25 -15.43
C PRO A 702 38.63 2.14 -14.87
N GLU A 703 38.52 2.06 -13.55
CA GLU A 703 37.50 1.21 -12.91
C GLU A 703 36.15 1.53 -13.57
N THR A 704 35.52 0.49 -14.11
CA THR A 704 34.22 0.64 -14.78
C THR A 704 33.21 1.11 -13.76
N SER A 705 32.37 2.07 -14.15
CA SER A 705 31.15 2.42 -13.42
C SER A 705 30.35 1.16 -13.09
N LEU A 706 29.55 1.21 -12.03
CA LEU A 706 28.70 0.07 -11.66
C LEU A 706 27.87 -0.37 -12.87
N SER A 707 27.89 -1.68 -13.16
CA SER A 707 27.15 -2.25 -14.30
C SER A 707 25.63 -2.15 -14.10
N GLY A 708 25.19 -2.08 -12.84
CA GLY A 708 23.79 -1.94 -12.43
C GLY A 708 23.49 -2.77 -11.19
N ILE A 709 22.23 -3.13 -11.00
CA ILE A 709 21.75 -3.85 -9.80
C ILE A 709 22.37 -5.25 -9.60
N ASN A 710 22.84 -5.88 -10.67
CA ASN A 710 23.46 -7.21 -10.64
C ASN A 710 24.99 -7.16 -10.46
N ASP A 711 25.56 -5.99 -10.18
CA ASP A 711 26.98 -5.87 -9.89
C ASP A 711 27.37 -6.69 -8.64
N ALA A 712 28.48 -7.41 -8.73
CA ALA A 712 29.00 -8.22 -7.64
C ALA A 712 29.28 -7.38 -6.38
N ARG A 713 29.70 -6.12 -6.55
CA ARG A 713 29.99 -5.18 -5.46
C ARG A 713 28.76 -4.80 -4.65
N LEU A 714 27.58 -4.82 -5.28
CA LEU A 714 26.30 -4.53 -4.65
C LEU A 714 25.69 -5.79 -4.03
N ARG A 715 25.70 -6.91 -4.77
CA ARG A 715 25.14 -8.18 -4.31
C ARG A 715 25.89 -8.79 -3.12
N ASN A 716 27.21 -8.66 -3.11
CA ASN A 716 28.09 -9.10 -2.02
C ASN A 716 28.84 -7.87 -1.48
N PRO A 717 28.26 -7.14 -0.53
CA PRO A 717 28.86 -5.92 -0.01
C PRO A 717 30.20 -6.23 0.67
N VAL A 718 31.27 -5.60 0.17
CA VAL A 718 32.54 -5.50 0.90
C VAL A 718 32.41 -4.40 1.96
N GLU A 719 33.03 -4.55 3.13
CA GLU A 719 32.87 -3.60 4.26
C GLU A 719 33.16 -2.12 3.88
N ASN A 720 33.99 -1.90 2.85
CA ASN A 720 34.37 -0.56 2.39
C ASN A 720 33.41 0.06 1.36
N PHE A 721 32.38 -0.66 0.89
CA PHE A 721 31.46 -0.20 -0.15
C PHE A 721 30.06 0.02 0.44
N THR A 722 29.80 1.24 0.88
CA THR A 722 28.52 1.65 1.47
C THR A 722 27.56 2.17 0.40
N TYR A 723 26.31 1.72 0.46
CA TYR A 723 25.21 2.19 -0.36
C TYR A 723 23.93 2.29 0.46
N ALA A 724 23.05 3.22 0.07
CA ALA A 724 21.87 3.58 0.84
C ALA A 724 20.74 4.09 -0.06
N THR A 725 19.54 4.14 0.51
CA THR A 725 18.37 4.83 -0.05
C THR A 725 17.71 5.71 1.02
N VAL A 726 16.58 6.35 0.71
CA VAL A 726 15.82 7.17 1.67
C VAL A 726 14.79 6.31 2.40
N ARG A 727 14.65 6.48 3.71
CA ARG A 727 13.68 5.76 4.55
C ARG A 727 12.23 6.11 4.19
N GLY A 728 11.32 5.15 4.31
CA GLY A 728 9.89 5.37 4.08
C GLY A 728 9.55 5.73 2.62
N SER A 729 10.48 5.46 1.70
CA SER A 729 10.36 5.76 0.27
C SER A 729 9.82 4.57 -0.52
N ALA A 730 9.44 4.83 -1.78
CA ALA A 730 9.04 3.77 -2.70
C ALA A 730 10.20 2.80 -2.99
N VAL A 731 11.44 3.28 -2.99
CA VAL A 731 12.65 2.47 -3.24
C VAL A 731 12.92 1.55 -2.05
N ASP A 732 12.81 2.04 -0.83
CA ASP A 732 12.93 1.25 0.38
C ASP A 732 11.90 0.10 0.43
N MET A 733 10.64 0.42 0.14
CA MET A 733 9.56 -0.58 0.02
C MET A 733 9.83 -1.61 -1.10
N TYR A 734 10.42 -1.19 -2.22
CA TYR A 734 10.78 -2.08 -3.33
C TYR A 734 11.81 -3.13 -2.90
N PHE A 735 12.88 -2.71 -2.21
CA PHE A 735 13.91 -3.62 -1.70
C PHE A 735 13.40 -4.54 -0.59
N LYS A 736 12.51 -4.03 0.28
CA LYS A 736 11.85 -4.82 1.33
C LYS A 736 10.98 -5.94 0.78
N ARG A 737 10.33 -5.71 -0.38
CA ARG A 737 9.44 -6.68 -1.05
C ARG A 737 10.21 -7.78 -1.79
N GLN A 738 11.36 -7.45 -2.39
CA GLN A 738 12.08 -8.37 -3.26
C GLN A 738 12.97 -9.34 -2.46
N VAL A 739 12.57 -10.61 -2.37
CA VAL A 739 13.28 -11.64 -1.59
C VAL A 739 14.73 -11.85 -2.07
N GLU A 740 14.96 -11.75 -3.39
CA GLU A 740 16.29 -11.92 -4.00
C GLU A 740 17.29 -10.81 -3.62
N LEU A 741 16.79 -9.63 -3.23
CA LEU A 741 17.59 -8.47 -2.85
C LEU A 741 17.64 -8.27 -1.33
N SER A 742 17.14 -9.23 -0.55
CA SER A 742 17.09 -9.16 0.92
C SER A 742 18.45 -8.94 1.58
N ASN A 743 19.52 -9.52 1.03
CA ASN A 743 20.88 -9.28 1.52
C ASN A 743 21.30 -7.82 1.34
N MET A 744 20.97 -7.22 0.19
CA MET A 744 21.25 -5.80 -0.06
C MET A 744 20.44 -4.91 0.88
N TYR A 745 19.15 -5.22 1.05
CA TYR A 745 18.26 -4.48 1.95
C TYR A 745 18.81 -4.44 3.39
N ARG A 746 19.32 -5.56 3.93
CA ARG A 746 19.93 -5.60 5.28
C ARG A 746 21.14 -4.67 5.44
N THR A 747 21.94 -4.52 4.40
CA THR A 747 23.10 -3.60 4.41
C THR A 747 22.66 -2.14 4.24
N MET A 748 21.59 -1.89 3.49
CA MET A 748 21.02 -0.56 3.30
C MET A 748 20.28 -0.06 4.54
N GLU A 749 19.55 -0.92 5.24
CA GLU A 749 18.68 -0.57 6.38
C GLU A 749 19.43 0.18 7.48
N SER A 750 20.70 -0.17 7.73
CA SER A 750 21.56 0.52 8.71
C SER A 750 22.13 1.86 8.22
N ASN A 751 22.18 2.08 6.90
CA ASN A 751 22.83 3.22 6.26
C ASN A 751 21.87 4.18 5.55
N ASN A 752 20.55 3.91 5.59
CA ASN A 752 19.53 4.74 4.95
C ASN A 752 19.46 6.15 5.57
N TYR A 753 19.19 7.13 4.71
CA TYR A 753 19.04 8.56 5.04
C TYR A 753 17.55 8.95 5.11
N ASP A 754 17.23 10.07 5.74
CA ASP A 754 15.85 10.55 5.86
C ASP A 754 15.43 11.47 4.69
N THR A 755 16.39 12.16 4.06
CA THR A 755 16.16 13.01 2.88
C THR A 755 17.11 12.65 1.72
N ALA A 756 16.69 12.93 0.49
CA ALA A 756 17.50 12.70 -0.70
C ALA A 756 18.72 13.65 -0.75
N GLU A 757 18.54 14.90 -0.33
CA GLU A 757 19.59 15.92 -0.29
C GLU A 757 20.77 15.50 0.58
N GLU A 758 20.52 14.95 1.77
CA GLU A 758 21.56 14.46 2.66
C GLU A 758 22.37 13.32 2.03
N ALA A 759 21.69 12.40 1.34
CA ALA A 759 22.34 11.29 0.67
C ALA A 759 23.21 11.77 -0.51
N ILE A 760 22.73 12.72 -1.31
CA ILE A 760 23.50 13.31 -2.42
C ILE A 760 24.77 14.01 -1.91
N ILE A 761 24.66 14.77 -0.82
CA ILE A 761 25.83 15.41 -0.17
C ILE A 761 26.81 14.34 0.35
N ALA A 762 26.31 13.21 0.87
CA ALA A 762 27.15 12.09 1.30
C ALA A 762 27.90 11.43 0.14
N VAL A 763 27.30 11.33 -1.06
CA VAL A 763 27.97 10.84 -2.28
C VAL A 763 29.04 11.83 -2.73
N LYS A 764 28.72 13.13 -2.79
CA LYS A 764 29.67 14.19 -3.17
C LYS A 764 30.90 14.20 -2.26
N SER A 765 30.70 14.10 -0.94
CA SER A 765 31.79 14.02 0.04
C SER A 765 32.56 12.70 0.02
N GLY A 766 32.07 11.67 -0.70
CA GLY A 766 32.70 10.34 -0.79
C GLY A 766 32.47 9.44 0.43
N LYS A 767 31.64 9.88 1.38
CA LYS A 767 31.19 9.10 2.55
C LYS A 767 30.30 7.92 2.12
N LEU A 768 29.45 8.16 1.13
CA LEU A 768 28.62 7.14 0.48
C LEU A 768 29.20 6.84 -0.90
N LYS A 769 29.32 5.56 -1.28
CA LYS A 769 29.87 5.19 -2.60
C LYS A 769 28.81 5.17 -3.68
N ALA A 770 27.61 4.69 -3.35
CA ALA A 770 26.48 4.63 -4.26
C ALA A 770 25.18 5.01 -3.57
N PHE A 771 24.35 5.82 -4.22
CA PHE A 771 23.02 6.19 -3.76
C PHE A 771 21.98 5.65 -4.73
N ILE A 772 21.00 4.91 -4.22
CA ILE A 772 19.97 4.26 -5.04
C ILE A 772 18.67 5.05 -4.90
N TRP A 773 18.22 5.66 -6.00
CA TRP A 773 17.07 6.55 -6.01
C TRP A 773 16.38 6.61 -7.38
N ASP A 774 15.29 7.38 -7.46
CA ASP A 774 14.53 7.61 -8.69
C ASP A 774 15.39 8.33 -9.75
N SER A 775 15.26 7.90 -11.01
CA SER A 775 16.13 8.36 -12.09
C SER A 775 15.99 9.83 -12.41
N SER A 776 14.76 10.34 -12.46
CA SER A 776 14.50 11.74 -12.80
C SER A 776 15.21 12.72 -11.85
N ARG A 777 15.25 12.41 -10.55
CA ARG A 777 15.97 13.18 -9.53
C ARG A 777 17.48 13.10 -9.74
N LEU A 778 18.00 11.90 -10.00
CA LEU A 778 19.44 11.65 -10.14
C LEU A 778 20.01 12.18 -11.45
N GLU A 779 19.26 12.11 -12.54
CA GLU A 779 19.62 12.68 -13.84
C GLU A 779 19.72 14.20 -13.75
N TYR A 780 18.79 14.86 -13.05
CA TYR A 780 18.88 16.30 -12.77
C TYR A 780 20.15 16.66 -11.98
N GLU A 781 20.48 15.93 -10.91
CA GLU A 781 21.67 16.20 -10.11
C GLU A 781 22.98 15.91 -10.87
N ALA A 782 23.01 14.85 -11.71
CA ALA A 782 24.15 14.53 -12.55
C ALA A 782 24.35 15.53 -13.69
N ALA A 783 23.27 16.10 -14.23
CA ALA A 783 23.33 17.18 -15.22
C ALA A 783 23.83 18.49 -14.62
N GLN A 784 23.52 18.76 -13.35
CA GLN A 784 23.97 19.96 -12.65
C GLN A 784 25.44 19.85 -12.20
N ASP A 785 25.86 18.68 -11.71
CA ASP A 785 27.20 18.44 -11.17
C ASP A 785 27.95 17.32 -11.93
N CYS A 786 28.90 17.69 -12.78
CA CYS A 786 29.67 16.74 -13.62
C CYS A 786 30.60 15.77 -12.84
N GLU A 787 30.76 15.95 -11.52
CA GLU A 787 31.45 14.99 -10.65
C GLU A 787 30.59 13.76 -10.34
N LEU A 788 29.28 13.86 -10.54
CA LEU A 788 28.33 12.78 -10.31
C LEU A 788 27.95 12.16 -11.65
N VAL A 789 27.80 10.83 -11.64
CA VAL A 789 27.31 10.08 -12.81
C VAL A 789 26.25 9.08 -12.35
N THR A 790 25.25 8.87 -13.20
CA THR A 790 24.28 7.78 -13.04
C THR A 790 24.86 6.50 -13.64
N ALA A 791 24.78 5.39 -12.92
CA ALA A 791 25.38 4.11 -13.30
C ALA A 791 24.32 3.00 -13.45
N GLY A 792 24.50 2.18 -14.49
CA GLY A 792 23.65 1.03 -14.79
C GLY A 792 22.37 1.34 -15.56
N GLU A 793 21.62 0.29 -15.89
CA GLU A 793 20.31 0.39 -16.52
C GLU A 793 19.20 0.67 -15.49
N LEU A 794 18.16 1.39 -15.93
CA LEU A 794 16.95 1.64 -15.15
C LEU A 794 16.24 0.33 -14.81
N PHE A 795 16.11 0.04 -13.51
CA PHE A 795 15.36 -1.10 -12.99
C PHE A 795 14.15 -0.63 -12.17
N GLY A 796 13.22 -1.53 -11.85
CA GLY A 796 12.04 -1.14 -11.06
C GLY A 796 11.21 -0.03 -11.72
N ARG A 797 10.99 -0.10 -13.04
CA ARG A 797 10.26 0.90 -13.81
C ARG A 797 8.89 1.18 -13.20
N SER A 798 8.60 2.45 -13.00
CA SER A 798 7.35 2.95 -12.42
C SER A 798 7.03 4.33 -13.00
N GLY A 799 6.12 5.07 -12.38
CA GLY A 799 5.81 6.42 -12.79
C GLY A 799 5.28 7.23 -11.62
N TYR A 800 5.41 8.55 -11.73
CA TYR A 800 4.78 9.48 -10.80
C TYR A 800 3.33 9.72 -11.20
N GLY A 801 2.44 9.61 -10.23
CA GLY A 801 1.01 9.85 -10.40
C GLY A 801 0.50 10.83 -9.36
N ILE A 802 -0.56 11.55 -9.71
CA ILE A 802 -1.32 12.34 -8.76
C ILE A 802 -2.18 11.36 -7.96
N ALA A 803 -2.15 11.43 -6.65
CA ALA A 803 -3.00 10.60 -5.79
C ALA A 803 -4.20 11.39 -5.31
N LEU A 804 -5.37 10.77 -5.34
CA LEU A 804 -6.61 11.27 -4.80
C LEU A 804 -7.17 10.27 -3.78
N LYS A 805 -8.11 10.73 -2.96
CA LYS A 805 -8.89 9.83 -2.11
C LYS A 805 -9.53 8.73 -2.96
N LYS A 806 -9.61 7.52 -2.39
CA LYS A 806 -10.21 6.38 -3.07
C LYS A 806 -11.65 6.69 -3.46
N ASN A 807 -12.02 6.40 -4.72
CA ASN A 807 -13.34 6.70 -5.29
C ASN A 807 -13.68 8.21 -5.30
N SER A 808 -12.67 9.07 -5.46
CA SER A 808 -12.88 10.51 -5.62
C SER A 808 -13.57 10.81 -6.96
N PRO A 809 -14.58 11.71 -7.00
CA PRO A 809 -15.24 12.12 -8.25
C PRO A 809 -14.30 12.90 -9.19
N TRP A 810 -13.13 13.32 -8.71
CA TRP A 810 -12.13 14.05 -9.49
C TRP A 810 -11.15 13.15 -10.22
N SER A 811 -11.03 11.86 -9.85
CA SER A 811 -10.03 10.94 -10.39
C SER A 811 -10.08 10.82 -11.91
N ASP A 812 -11.28 10.66 -12.48
CA ASP A 812 -11.48 10.51 -13.92
C ASP A 812 -11.16 11.83 -14.66
N LYS A 813 -11.63 12.96 -14.12
CA LYS A 813 -11.40 14.28 -14.71
C LYS A 813 -9.91 14.65 -14.72
N VAL A 814 -9.22 14.38 -13.61
CA VAL A 814 -7.77 14.58 -13.47
C VAL A 814 -7.01 13.67 -14.42
N THR A 815 -7.39 12.39 -14.51
CA THR A 815 -6.77 11.43 -15.40
C THR A 815 -6.89 11.85 -16.87
N LEU A 816 -8.08 12.25 -17.31
CA LEU A 816 -8.30 12.75 -18.67
C LEU A 816 -7.53 14.05 -18.92
N ALA A 817 -7.40 14.93 -17.93
CA ALA A 817 -6.58 16.14 -18.04
C ALA A 817 -5.09 15.80 -18.25
N ILE A 818 -4.53 14.87 -17.46
CA ILE A 818 -3.13 14.42 -17.62
C ILE A 818 -2.89 13.79 -18.99
N LEU A 819 -3.79 12.92 -19.45
CA LEU A 819 -3.71 12.36 -20.80
C LEU A 819 -3.75 13.47 -21.86
N SER A 820 -4.62 14.47 -21.68
CA SER A 820 -4.66 15.61 -22.59
C SER A 820 -3.37 16.43 -22.61
N PHE A 821 -2.62 16.51 -21.50
CA PHE A 821 -1.33 17.19 -21.45
C PHE A 821 -0.20 16.41 -22.16
N HIS A 822 -0.28 15.08 -22.18
CA HIS A 822 0.60 14.23 -22.99
C HIS A 822 0.25 14.28 -24.49
N GLU A 823 -1.04 14.34 -24.83
CA GLU A 823 -1.52 14.37 -26.21
C GLU A 823 -1.46 15.75 -26.85
N SER A 824 -1.58 16.82 -26.07
CA SER A 824 -1.67 18.19 -26.58
C SER A 824 -0.35 18.62 -27.20
N LYS A 825 -0.16 18.27 -28.46
CA LYS A 825 0.70 18.98 -29.40
C LYS A 825 -0.03 20.26 -29.75
N PHE A 826 0.32 21.36 -29.10
CA PHE A 826 -0.28 22.64 -29.44
C PHE A 826 0.05 22.94 -30.91
N ILE A 827 -0.97 23.03 -31.76
CA ILE A 827 -0.83 23.48 -33.14
C ILE A 827 -0.50 24.99 -33.07
N CYS A 828 0.76 25.31 -32.81
CA CYS A 828 1.30 26.63 -33.09
C CYS A 828 1.65 26.67 -34.59
N PRO A 829 1.08 27.57 -35.42
CA PRO A 829 1.26 27.52 -36.87
C PRO A 829 2.69 27.85 -37.36
N VAL A 830 3.66 28.13 -36.46
CA VAL A 830 4.95 28.73 -36.85
C VAL A 830 6.18 28.07 -36.21
N VAL A 831 6.05 27.21 -35.20
CA VAL A 831 7.17 26.43 -34.66
C VAL A 831 6.63 25.08 -34.25
N GLY A 832 7.23 23.99 -34.75
CA GLY A 832 6.88 22.63 -34.37
C GLY A 832 7.21 22.38 -32.89
N GLY A 833 6.28 22.76 -32.01
CA GLY A 833 6.39 22.59 -30.57
C GLY A 833 6.04 21.16 -30.15
N ASP A 834 6.83 20.66 -29.21
CA ASP A 834 6.61 19.42 -28.49
C ASP A 834 5.46 19.59 -27.47
N GLY A 835 4.97 18.51 -26.85
CA GLY A 835 3.79 18.57 -25.97
C GLY A 835 4.04 19.34 -24.66
N TYR A 836 2.98 19.81 -23.98
CA TYR A 836 3.09 20.60 -22.72
C TYR A 836 3.96 19.90 -21.64
N MET A 837 3.86 18.57 -21.53
CA MET A 837 4.67 17.80 -20.57
C MET A 837 6.17 17.79 -20.93
N GLU A 838 6.50 17.82 -22.22
CA GLU A 838 7.87 17.82 -22.72
C GLU A 838 8.54 19.19 -22.52
N ASP A 839 7.76 20.27 -22.66
CA ASP A 839 8.20 21.63 -22.30
C ASP A 839 8.56 21.71 -20.81
N LEU A 840 7.71 21.18 -19.92
CA LEU A 840 7.99 21.13 -18.47
C LEU A 840 9.25 20.31 -18.15
N ASP A 841 9.44 19.17 -18.83
CA ASP A 841 10.63 18.33 -18.65
C ASP A 841 11.90 19.08 -19.07
N LYS A 842 11.85 19.81 -20.19
CA LYS A 842 12.96 20.63 -20.68
C LYS A 842 13.30 21.77 -19.74
N ASP A 843 12.29 22.46 -19.23
CA ASP A 843 12.46 23.65 -18.40
C ASP A 843 12.97 23.34 -16.98
N TRP A 844 12.59 22.18 -16.42
CA TRP A 844 12.89 21.83 -15.02
C TRP A 844 13.93 20.72 -14.86
N ILE A 845 13.94 19.70 -15.73
CA ILE A 845 14.82 18.51 -15.58
C ILE A 845 16.06 18.65 -16.48
N HIS A 846 15.88 18.98 -17.76
CA HIS A 846 16.98 19.02 -18.75
C HIS A 846 17.67 20.38 -18.89
N LYS A 847 17.34 21.36 -18.03
CA LYS A 847 17.85 22.74 -18.11
C LYS A 847 19.39 22.87 -18.09
N GLY A 848 20.10 21.88 -17.54
CA GLY A 848 21.57 21.86 -17.43
C GLY A 848 22.31 21.22 -18.63
N ASP A 849 21.60 20.54 -19.54
CA ASP A 849 22.23 19.72 -20.58
C ASP A 849 22.87 20.57 -21.70
N SER A 850 22.54 21.87 -21.77
CA SER A 850 23.02 22.79 -22.81
C SER A 850 24.40 23.41 -22.57
N GLU A 851 24.98 23.36 -21.35
CA GLU A 851 26.27 24.04 -21.07
C GLU A 851 27.33 23.26 -20.25
N GLY A 852 27.01 22.17 -19.54
CA GLY A 852 27.89 21.72 -18.44
C GLY A 852 28.76 20.49 -18.68
N CYS A 853 28.14 19.35 -19.01
CA CYS A 853 28.81 18.06 -18.97
C CYS A 853 28.80 17.41 -20.35
N GLN A 854 29.75 17.79 -21.22
CA GLN A 854 30.01 16.96 -22.40
C GLN A 854 30.30 15.54 -21.89
N GLN A 855 29.46 14.57 -22.28
CA GLN A 855 29.76 13.14 -22.21
C GLN A 855 30.98 12.88 -23.09
N SER A 856 32.14 13.31 -22.62
CA SER A 856 33.41 13.14 -23.27
C SER A 856 33.87 11.72 -22.94
N GLU A 857 33.23 10.75 -23.58
CA GLU A 857 33.73 9.38 -23.65
C GLU A 857 34.29 9.10 -25.04
N LYS A 858 35.49 8.49 -25.02
CA LYS A 858 36.22 7.82 -26.12
C LYS A 858 37.27 8.61 -26.89
N THR A 859 37.84 9.70 -26.37
CA THR A 859 39.21 10.05 -26.81
C THR A 859 40.20 9.23 -25.97
N PRO A 860 41.10 8.44 -26.58
CA PRO A 860 42.19 7.80 -25.85
C PRO A 860 42.98 8.89 -25.12
N ALA A 861 43.42 8.59 -23.89
CA ALA A 861 44.11 9.55 -23.05
C ALA A 861 45.35 10.10 -23.79
N THR A 862 45.33 11.38 -24.17
CA THR A 862 46.52 12.05 -24.67
C THR A 862 47.52 12.15 -23.52
N LEU A 863 48.77 11.72 -23.70
CA LEU A 863 49.80 11.89 -22.66
C LEU A 863 49.94 13.37 -22.33
N GLY A 864 49.48 13.75 -21.13
CA GLY A 864 49.64 15.11 -20.62
C GLY A 864 51.05 15.35 -20.10
N LEU A 865 51.40 16.63 -19.94
CA LEU A 865 52.71 17.07 -19.42
C LEU A 865 52.99 16.53 -18.01
N LYS A 866 51.94 16.27 -17.21
CA LYS A 866 52.05 15.62 -15.89
C LYS A 866 52.54 14.17 -15.96
N ASN A 867 52.14 13.41 -16.98
CA ASN A 867 52.51 12.00 -17.11
C ASN A 867 53.99 11.83 -17.50
N MET A 868 54.55 12.80 -18.25
CA MET A 868 55.97 12.84 -18.61
C MET A 868 56.83 13.68 -17.67
N ALA A 869 56.26 14.24 -16.59
CA ALA A 869 56.98 15.11 -15.67
C ALA A 869 58.23 14.42 -15.05
N GLY A 870 58.15 13.12 -14.77
CA GLY A 870 59.29 12.34 -14.27
C GLY A 870 60.52 12.36 -15.20
N VAL A 871 60.31 12.36 -16.52
CA VAL A 871 61.39 12.41 -17.52
C VAL A 871 62.08 13.78 -17.50
N PHE A 872 61.31 14.87 -17.42
CA PHE A 872 61.86 16.22 -17.35
C PHE A 872 62.65 16.46 -16.06
N ILE A 873 62.16 15.93 -14.93
CA ILE A 873 62.88 15.99 -13.64
C ILE A 873 64.21 15.25 -13.74
N LEU A 874 64.25 14.09 -14.40
CA LEU A 874 65.48 13.32 -14.61
C LEU A 874 66.50 14.08 -15.47
N VAL A 875 66.05 14.75 -16.54
CA VAL A 875 66.93 15.61 -17.37
C VAL A 875 67.49 16.77 -16.55
N ALA A 876 66.65 17.45 -15.75
CA ALA A 876 67.11 18.53 -14.88
C ALA A 876 68.16 18.05 -13.87
N ALA A 877 67.93 16.88 -13.25
CA ALA A 877 68.91 16.24 -12.37
C ALA A 877 70.22 15.90 -13.11
N GLY A 878 70.14 15.44 -14.36
CA GLY A 878 71.29 15.18 -15.23
C GLY A 878 72.13 16.44 -15.51
N ILE A 879 71.48 17.57 -15.78
CA ILE A 879 72.17 18.86 -15.99
C ILE A 879 72.90 19.30 -14.73
N VAL A 880 72.24 19.25 -13.57
CA VAL A 880 72.85 19.61 -12.28
C VAL A 880 74.03 18.68 -11.96
N GLY A 881 73.87 17.37 -12.18
CA GLY A 881 74.95 16.40 -12.05
C GLY A 881 76.12 16.69 -12.98
N GLY A 882 75.86 17.06 -14.23
CA GLY A 882 76.87 17.47 -15.22
C GLY A 882 77.65 18.72 -14.80
N VAL A 883 76.95 19.74 -14.27
CA VAL A 883 77.60 20.93 -13.69
C VAL A 883 78.47 20.55 -12.48
N GLY A 884 78.05 19.58 -11.66
CA GLY A 884 78.88 19.03 -10.60
C GLY A 884 80.13 18.32 -11.13
N LEU A 885 79.99 17.47 -12.14
CA LEU A 885 81.09 16.71 -12.73
C LEU A 885 82.12 17.63 -13.41
N ILE A 886 81.71 18.66 -14.15
CA ILE A 886 82.66 19.60 -14.78
C ILE A 886 83.47 20.37 -13.72
N ILE A 887 82.87 20.72 -12.58
CA ILE A 887 83.60 21.34 -11.46
C ILE A 887 84.64 20.36 -10.92
N ILE A 888 84.26 19.09 -10.73
CA ILE A 888 85.17 18.04 -10.26
C ILE A 888 86.31 17.81 -11.27
N GLU A 889 86.03 17.76 -12.57
CA GLU A 889 87.04 17.60 -13.62
C GLU A 889 88.01 18.78 -13.68
N ILE A 890 87.52 20.02 -13.56
CA ILE A 890 88.36 21.22 -13.52
C ILE A 890 89.29 21.15 -12.30
N ILE A 891 88.77 20.76 -11.12
CA ILE A 891 89.58 20.59 -9.91
C ILE A 891 90.62 19.48 -10.09
N TYR A 892 90.21 18.32 -10.60
CA TYR A 892 91.08 17.16 -10.81
C TYR A 892 92.21 17.48 -11.80
N LYS A 893 91.87 18.05 -12.96
CA LYS A 893 92.83 18.43 -14.01
C LYS A 893 93.77 19.54 -13.53
N LYS A 894 93.26 20.54 -12.79
CA LYS A 894 94.09 21.57 -12.16
C LYS A 894 95.06 20.97 -11.14
N HIS A 895 94.63 19.98 -10.36
CA HIS A 895 95.49 19.28 -9.41
C HIS A 895 96.56 18.44 -10.12
N GLN A 896 96.20 17.73 -11.19
CA GLN A 896 97.12 16.95 -12.01
C GLN A 896 98.18 17.83 -12.69
N ILE A 897 97.77 18.96 -13.30
CA ILE A 897 98.69 19.94 -13.91
C ILE A 897 99.62 20.55 -12.85
N THR A 898 99.10 20.85 -11.65
CA THR A 898 99.94 21.36 -10.55
C THR A 898 100.96 20.30 -10.09
N ARG A 899 100.57 19.02 -10.05
CA ARG A 899 101.47 17.90 -9.74
C ARG A 899 102.51 17.67 -10.84
N GLN A 900 102.14 17.79 -12.12
CA GLN A 900 103.08 17.73 -13.25
C GLN A 900 104.08 18.88 -13.23
N LYS A 901 103.62 20.13 -13.03
CA LYS A 901 104.51 21.30 -12.89
C LYS A 901 105.48 21.17 -11.70
N ARG A 902 105.04 20.60 -10.57
CA ARG A 902 105.92 20.28 -9.43
C ARG A 902 106.97 19.22 -9.79
N MET A 903 106.61 18.19 -10.57
CA MET A 903 107.58 17.19 -11.04
C MET A 903 108.54 17.74 -12.10
N GLU A 904 108.11 18.64 -12.97
CA GLU A 904 108.98 19.32 -13.94
C GLU A 904 109.97 20.28 -13.28
N LEU A 905 109.52 21.05 -12.27
CA LEU A 905 110.41 21.89 -11.45
C LEU A 905 111.44 21.04 -10.68
N ALA A 906 111.05 19.87 -10.16
CA ALA A 906 111.97 18.94 -9.51
C ALA A 906 112.99 18.35 -10.51
N ARG A 907 112.58 18.03 -11.75
CA ARG A 907 113.50 17.59 -12.83
C ARG A 907 114.47 18.70 -13.23
N HIS A 908 113.99 19.94 -13.42
CA HIS A 908 114.85 21.08 -13.74
C HIS A 908 115.83 21.43 -12.60
N ALA A 909 115.41 21.31 -11.33
CA ALA A 909 116.30 21.46 -10.19
C ALA A 909 117.36 20.35 -10.13
N ALA A 910 116.98 19.09 -10.41
CA ALA A 910 117.90 17.96 -10.47
C ALA A 910 118.92 18.09 -11.63
N ASP A 911 118.51 18.55 -12.80
CA ASP A 911 119.41 18.80 -13.93
C ASP A 911 120.34 19.99 -13.69
N LYS A 912 119.86 21.04 -13.00
CA LYS A 912 120.71 22.17 -12.56
C LYS A 912 121.74 21.71 -11.54
N TRP A 913 121.37 20.85 -10.59
CA TRP A 913 122.29 20.27 -9.61
C TRP A 913 123.35 19.39 -10.29
N ARG A 914 122.95 18.54 -11.26
CA ARG A 914 123.89 17.76 -12.10
C ARG A 914 124.91 18.62 -12.83
N ARG A 915 124.48 19.73 -13.44
CA ARG A 915 125.40 20.64 -14.16
C ARG A 915 126.36 21.39 -13.22
N THR A 916 125.98 21.60 -11.96
CA THR A 916 126.82 22.31 -10.98
C THR A 916 127.92 21.39 -10.41
N ILE A 917 127.70 20.08 -10.38
CA ILE A 917 128.68 19.07 -9.93
C ILE A 917 129.71 18.73 -11.01
N GLN A 918 129.41 18.95 -12.30
CA GLN A 918 130.35 18.71 -13.40
C GLN A 918 131.36 19.83 -13.66
N VAL A 919 131.33 20.93 -12.89
CA VAL A 919 132.26 22.08 -13.01
C VAL A 919 132.91 22.43 -11.66
N GLY A 920 132.96 21.47 -10.72
CA GLY A 920 133.66 21.60 -9.43
C GLY A 920 134.88 20.71 -9.37
#